data_AF-A0AAW1ANK6-F1
#
_entry.id   AF-A0AAW1ANK6-F1
#
_cell.length_a   1.000
_cell.length_b   1.000
_cell.length_c   1.000
_cell.angle_alpha   90.00
_cell.angle_beta   90.00
_cell.angle_gamma   90.00
#
_symmetry.space_group_name_H-M   'P 1'
#
loop_
_entity.id
_entity.type
_entity.pdbx_description
1 polymer ?
#
loop_
_entity_poly.entity_id
_entity_poly.type
_entity_poly.pdbx_seq_one_letter_code
_entity_poly.pdbx_strand_id
1 'polypeptide(L)'
;MRTRDALGVLFLILQGMVEARASRPCSPKFLSSHAMVCVCNATYCDTVEPVSLPDVGNFVKYTTSRDGQRLERSQGQIDARPGASVGILYAYNPSVQYQYIKGFGGALTDSAAINILNLSYAAENQLLRSYFSEEGLEYNLIRFPIGCSDFSTRPYSYDDRCVDDFELKCFELAPEDTKIRIPLLHRIMAHAERPLSLVSSPWTSPGWLRVNNKVQGISRIKGKPGDRYHKTLANYFISRHADVHLIILDDQRINLPYWAKQVLGNSTAAAFVSGIGIHWYVDVITPPGPTLDVTHRLYPDFFLLYTEACNGFLPSNVKVVLGNWERGTYYSRNILTNLNHFVTGWIDWNLALDMEGGPNWVDNLVDSPIIVNPLKDEFYKQPMFYHLGHFSKFIPEGSVRVGFTSRCLFDSCHLKTSAFLRPDGIGVVVVLNDWFFDIPFTIWDDQELSQELRSPDSYSVLPGNQHQLSKFWNKVFDRQISLTLGGWCLRGAMQTRDALGVLFLILQGMVEARASRPCSPKFLSSHAMVCVCNATYCDTVEPVSLPDVGNFVKYTTSRDGQRLERSQGQIDARPGASVGILYAYNPSVQYQYIKGFGGALTDSAAINILNLSYAAQNQLLRSYFSEEGLEYNLIRFPIGCSDFSTRPYSYDDRCVDDFELKCFELAPEDTKIRIPLLHRIMAHAERPLSLVSSPWTSPGWLRDNNKVQGKSRIKGKPGDRYHKTMANYFIRFLDEYAKNNITFWALSSQNEPLFAILLNLEDFPVNIFLPQHQRDFIIEDLGPALAASHHCDVQLIVLDDQRISLPYWANEVLGNSTAAAFVSGIGIHWYMDYFTPPGPTLDVTHRLYPDFFLLYTEACNGFLPSNVKVALGNWERGTRYSKNILTNLNHFVTGWIDWNLALDMEGGPNWVDNLVDSPIIVNPLKDEFYKQPMFYHLGHFSKFIPEGSVRVGFTSRCLFDSCHLKTSAFLRPDGIGVVVVLNDWFFNIPFTIWDDQQQLSKLWNKVFDRQISLALGGYADT
;
A
#
# COMPACT_ATOMS: atom_id res chain seq x y z
N MET A 1 16.37 44.39 25.01
CA MET A 1 17.34 44.91 26.01
C MET A 1 17.00 44.32 27.38
N ARG A 2 17.94 44.38 28.33
CA ARG A 2 17.77 44.37 29.81
C ARG A 2 16.36 44.13 30.41
N THR A 3 16.22 43.04 31.20
CA THR A 3 15.87 43.00 32.66
C THR A 3 14.63 43.79 33.18
N ARG A 4 13.85 43.35 34.20
CA ARG A 4 14.13 42.43 35.33
C ARG A 4 12.86 42.12 36.19
N ASP A 5 13.08 41.28 37.22
CA ASP A 5 12.39 41.22 38.54
C ASP A 5 10.96 40.63 38.66
N ALA A 6 10.61 40.24 39.89
CA ALA A 6 9.45 39.42 40.30
C ALA A 6 8.87 39.89 41.67
N LEU A 7 8.11 39.02 42.37
CA LEU A 7 7.32 39.26 43.63
C LEU A 7 5.94 39.92 43.35
N GLY A 8 4.82 39.64 44.05
CA GLY A 8 4.45 38.71 45.13
C GLY A 8 3.05 39.09 45.72
N VAL A 9 2.41 38.44 46.71
CA VAL A 9 2.56 37.14 47.41
C VAL A 9 1.38 36.94 48.43
N LEU A 10 1.00 35.70 48.80
CA LEU A 10 0.01 35.30 49.87
C LEU A 10 -1.50 35.61 49.58
N PHE A 11 -2.55 34.89 50.07
CA PHE A 11 -2.77 33.72 50.97
C PHE A 11 -4.23 33.16 50.70
N LEU A 12 -4.86 32.11 51.29
CA LEU A 12 -4.59 31.08 52.32
C LEU A 12 -5.46 29.79 52.10
N ILE A 13 -4.82 28.62 52.28
CA ILE A 13 -5.23 27.19 52.44
C ILE A 13 -6.56 26.88 53.20
N LEU A 14 -7.38 25.86 52.85
CA LEU A 14 -7.47 24.46 53.37
C LEU A 14 -8.81 23.81 52.89
N GLN A 15 -9.03 22.49 52.71
CA GLN A 15 -8.27 21.21 52.83
C GLN A 15 -8.39 20.43 51.49
N GLY A 16 -7.60 19.40 51.17
CA GLY A 16 -6.57 18.69 51.94
C GLY A 16 -5.44 18.15 51.05
N MET A 17 -4.40 17.58 51.65
CA MET A 17 -3.09 17.42 50.99
C MET A 17 -2.94 16.14 50.17
N VAL A 18 -2.61 16.30 48.89
CA VAL A 18 -1.54 15.55 48.23
C VAL A 18 -0.57 16.58 47.67
N GLU A 19 0.74 16.42 47.91
CA GLU A 19 1.74 17.31 47.32
C GLU A 19 1.91 17.00 45.83
N ALA A 20 1.46 17.91 44.96
CA ALA A 20 1.74 17.83 43.54
C ALA A 20 3.25 18.04 43.29
N ARG A 21 4.00 16.94 43.17
CA ARG A 21 5.40 16.97 42.74
C ARG A 21 5.46 17.51 41.30
N ALA A 22 6.05 18.69 41.13
CA ALA A 22 6.34 19.24 39.82
C ALA A 22 7.24 18.27 39.03
N SER A 23 6.96 18.12 37.73
CA SER A 23 7.78 17.27 36.86
C SER A 23 9.25 17.71 36.83
N ARG A 24 10.16 16.72 36.85
CA ARG A 24 11.55 16.94 36.44
C ARG A 24 11.56 16.96 34.90
N PRO A 25 11.97 18.06 34.24
CA PRO A 25 11.96 18.14 32.79
C PRO A 25 13.02 17.23 32.15
N CYS A 26 12.92 17.03 30.84
CA CYS A 26 13.99 16.41 30.04
C CYS A 26 15.34 17.11 30.29
N SER A 27 16.41 16.33 30.49
CA SER A 27 17.79 16.81 30.36
C SER A 27 18.27 16.53 28.93
N PRO A 28 18.23 17.51 28.00
CA PRO A 28 18.30 17.23 26.58
C PRO A 28 19.75 17.04 26.11
N LYS A 29 20.00 15.94 25.40
CA LYS A 29 21.25 15.69 24.67
C LYS A 29 20.95 15.69 23.18
N PHE A 30 21.22 16.81 22.55
CA PHE A 30 21.15 16.99 21.09
C PHE A 30 22.36 16.33 20.42
N LEU A 31 22.08 15.56 19.36
CA LEU A 31 23.07 14.94 18.47
C LEU A 31 23.01 15.55 17.06
N SER A 32 21.88 16.14 16.71
CA SER A 32 21.68 17.08 15.59
C SER A 32 20.47 17.97 15.90
N SER A 33 20.12 18.90 15.01
CA SER A 33 18.89 19.70 15.13
C SER A 33 17.60 18.87 15.12
N HIS A 34 17.65 17.60 14.70
CA HIS A 34 16.50 16.71 14.59
C HIS A 34 16.67 15.41 15.40
N ALA A 35 17.67 15.33 16.28
CA ALA A 35 17.95 14.15 17.08
C ALA A 35 18.25 14.53 18.54
N MET A 36 17.30 14.27 19.44
CA MET A 36 17.40 14.59 20.87
C MET A 36 16.85 13.47 21.76
N VAL A 37 17.70 13.00 22.69
CA VAL A 37 17.33 12.09 23.80
C VAL A 37 17.29 12.86 25.13
N CYS A 38 16.57 12.33 26.11
CA CYS A 38 16.68 12.78 27.49
C CYS A 38 17.68 11.89 28.24
N VAL A 39 18.62 12.52 28.95
CA VAL A 39 19.67 11.82 29.72
C VAL A 39 19.22 11.62 31.15
N CYS A 40 19.30 10.38 31.62
CA CYS A 40 19.09 9.99 33.00
C CYS A 40 20.34 9.29 33.56
N ASN A 41 20.52 9.35 34.88
CA ASN A 41 21.61 8.72 35.64
C ASN A 41 21.17 8.49 37.10
N ALA A 42 22.11 8.11 37.99
CA ALA A 42 21.83 7.87 39.41
C ALA A 42 21.10 9.00 40.17
N THR A 43 21.32 10.26 39.80
CA THR A 43 20.82 11.43 40.56
C THR A 43 19.71 12.19 39.86
N TYR A 44 19.61 12.07 38.53
CA TYR A 44 18.63 12.80 37.72
C TYR A 44 17.96 11.90 36.69
N CYS A 45 16.63 12.04 36.57
CA CYS A 45 15.88 11.60 35.41
C CYS A 45 14.61 12.45 35.27
N ASP A 46 14.11 12.61 34.05
CA ASP A 46 12.85 13.30 33.79
C ASP A 46 11.64 12.44 34.21
N THR A 47 10.60 13.08 34.72
CA THR A 47 9.39 12.43 35.25
C THR A 47 8.13 13.02 34.64
N VAL A 48 7.16 12.18 34.33
CA VAL A 48 5.85 12.59 33.83
C VAL A 48 4.97 13.00 35.01
N GLU A 49 4.16 14.06 34.86
CA GLU A 49 3.24 14.45 35.93
C GLU A 49 2.08 13.45 36.07
N PRO A 50 1.64 13.14 37.31
CA PRO A 50 0.45 12.35 37.57
C PRO A 50 -0.78 12.80 36.76
N VAL A 51 -1.60 11.82 36.36
CA VAL A 51 -2.81 12.07 35.56
C VAL A 51 -3.90 12.65 36.47
N SER A 52 -3.91 13.97 36.57
CA SER A 52 -4.91 14.74 37.31
C SER A 52 -6.18 14.94 36.49
N LEU A 53 -7.34 14.80 37.13
CA LEU A 53 -8.61 15.28 36.59
C LEU A 53 -8.50 16.79 36.31
N PRO A 54 -8.87 17.28 35.11
CA PRO A 54 -9.10 18.70 34.91
C PRO A 54 -10.39 19.13 35.63
N ASP A 55 -10.46 20.41 36.00
CA ASP A 55 -11.71 21.01 36.47
C ASP A 55 -12.81 20.91 35.39
N VAL A 56 -14.08 20.93 35.81
CA VAL A 56 -15.22 20.89 34.88
C VAL A 56 -15.16 22.08 33.93
N GLY A 57 -15.13 21.79 32.61
CA GLY A 57 -14.96 22.81 31.57
C GLY A 57 -13.51 23.10 31.17
N ASN A 58 -12.52 22.39 31.72
CA ASN A 58 -11.12 22.44 31.29
C ASN A 58 -10.67 21.10 30.68
N PHE A 59 -9.58 21.14 29.91
CA PHE A 59 -8.82 19.97 29.45
C PHE A 59 -7.36 20.08 29.89
N VAL A 60 -6.69 18.94 30.08
CA VAL A 60 -5.22 18.87 30.15
C VAL A 60 -4.69 18.57 28.75
N LYS A 61 -3.46 18.96 28.42
CA LYS A 61 -2.79 18.62 27.17
C LYS A 61 -1.34 18.24 27.43
N TYR A 62 -1.00 16.98 27.14
CA TYR A 62 0.38 16.50 27.18
C TYR A 62 0.99 16.54 25.77
N THR A 63 2.18 17.13 25.63
CA THR A 63 2.82 17.42 24.32
C THR A 63 4.22 16.82 24.23
N THR A 64 4.52 16.16 23.11
CA THR A 64 5.90 15.76 22.74
C THR A 64 6.18 16.29 21.33
N SER A 65 7.27 17.01 21.11
CA SER A 65 7.58 17.62 19.80
C SER A 65 9.00 17.27 19.32
N ARG A 66 9.24 17.44 18.02
CA ARG A 66 10.55 17.22 17.41
C ARG A 66 11.62 18.14 18.03
N ASP A 67 11.23 19.37 18.32
CA ASP A 67 12.09 20.46 18.81
C ASP A 67 12.47 20.36 20.29
N GLY A 68 11.85 19.43 21.03
CA GLY A 68 12.33 19.01 22.36
C GLY A 68 11.28 18.89 23.45
N GLN A 69 10.00 19.17 23.20
CA GLN A 69 8.95 18.93 24.21
C GLN A 69 8.80 17.43 24.47
N ARG A 70 8.58 17.02 25.73
CA ARG A 70 8.65 15.61 26.16
C ARG A 70 7.60 15.33 27.23
N LEU A 71 6.40 14.92 26.81
CA LEU A 71 5.20 14.77 27.66
C LEU A 71 4.90 16.02 28.51
N GLU A 72 5.17 17.20 27.94
CA GLU A 72 5.01 18.50 28.62
C GLU A 72 3.52 18.80 28.85
N ARG A 73 3.16 19.03 30.12
CA ARG A 73 1.77 19.28 30.55
C ARG A 73 1.40 20.75 30.36
N SER A 74 0.27 20.98 29.73
CA SER A 74 -0.43 22.26 29.60
C SER A 74 -1.92 22.07 29.91
N GLN A 75 -2.67 23.17 30.04
CA GLN A 75 -4.13 23.13 30.24
C GLN A 75 -4.80 24.14 29.31
N GLY A 76 -6.04 23.84 28.93
CA GLY A 76 -6.90 24.72 28.14
C GLY A 76 -8.35 24.61 28.59
N GLN A 77 -9.22 25.44 28.02
CA GLN A 77 -10.65 25.47 28.35
C GLN A 77 -11.47 24.79 27.24
N ILE A 78 -12.58 24.16 27.61
CA ILE A 78 -13.53 23.53 26.69
C ILE A 78 -14.63 24.56 26.38
N ASP A 79 -14.60 25.11 25.17
CA ASP A 79 -15.54 26.16 24.74
C ASP A 79 -16.99 25.63 24.58
N ALA A 80 -17.95 26.38 25.11
CA ALA A 80 -19.37 26.00 25.12
C ALA A 80 -20.13 26.16 23.78
N ARG A 81 -19.39 26.36 22.68
CA ARG A 81 -19.86 26.35 21.28
C ARG A 81 -18.67 25.97 20.39
N PRO A 82 -18.90 25.39 19.19
CA PRO A 82 -17.87 25.38 18.17
C PRO A 82 -17.56 26.83 17.79
N GLY A 83 -16.38 27.29 18.17
CA GLY A 83 -15.79 28.47 17.58
C GLY A 83 -15.43 28.20 16.13
N ALA A 84 -15.34 29.26 15.34
CA ALA A 84 -14.99 29.23 13.93
C ALA A 84 -13.61 28.56 13.64
N SER A 85 -13.54 27.22 13.56
CA SER A 85 -12.31 26.47 13.24
C SER A 85 -12.26 25.84 11.82
N VAL A 86 -11.28 26.25 11.01
CA VAL A 86 -10.79 25.52 9.84
C VAL A 86 -9.68 24.75 10.49
N GLY A 87 -10.13 23.68 11.10
CA GLY A 87 -9.33 22.55 11.45
C GLY A 87 -10.07 21.32 10.99
N ILE A 88 -9.49 20.19 11.33
CA ILE A 88 -10.21 18.93 11.28
C ILE A 88 -11.17 18.92 12.48
N LEU A 89 -12.47 18.90 12.23
CA LEU A 89 -13.46 18.79 13.31
C LEU A 89 -13.64 17.32 13.66
N TYR A 90 -13.26 16.93 14.87
CA TYR A 90 -13.41 15.57 15.37
C TYR A 90 -14.59 15.47 16.34
N ALA A 91 -15.58 14.69 15.95
CA ALA A 91 -16.70 14.29 16.79
C ALA A 91 -16.31 13.08 17.66
N TYR A 92 -16.16 13.33 18.97
CA TYR A 92 -16.08 12.32 20.03
C TYR A 92 -17.48 11.79 20.32
N ASN A 93 -17.61 10.46 20.45
CA ASN A 93 -18.88 9.78 20.70
C ASN A 93 -18.67 8.56 21.60
N PRO A 94 -18.87 8.68 22.93
CA PRO A 94 -18.66 7.60 23.89
C PRO A 94 -19.77 6.54 23.88
N SER A 95 -20.87 6.77 23.14
CA SER A 95 -21.96 5.80 22.96
C SER A 95 -21.65 4.75 21.89
N VAL A 96 -20.70 5.02 20.99
CA VAL A 96 -20.13 4.02 20.07
C VAL A 96 -18.91 3.42 20.73
N GLN A 97 -18.97 2.14 21.09
CA GLN A 97 -17.90 1.42 21.80
C GLN A 97 -17.35 0.28 20.94
N TYR A 98 -16.04 0.05 21.05
CA TYR A 98 -15.32 -1.01 20.35
C TYR A 98 -14.64 -1.94 21.38
N GLN A 99 -13.37 -2.28 21.19
CA GLN A 99 -12.64 -3.18 22.08
C GLN A 99 -12.19 -2.51 23.40
N TYR A 100 -12.09 -3.32 24.45
CA TYR A 100 -11.38 -2.98 25.67
C TYR A 100 -9.86 -3.00 25.45
N ILE A 101 -9.15 -2.13 26.16
CA ILE A 101 -7.70 -2.04 26.15
C ILE A 101 -7.15 -2.85 27.31
N LYS A 102 -6.37 -3.88 27.00
CA LYS A 102 -5.60 -4.69 27.94
C LYS A 102 -4.29 -4.01 28.35
N GLY A 103 -3.76 -3.09 27.53
CA GLY A 103 -2.71 -2.15 27.92
C GLY A 103 -1.40 -2.27 27.14
N PHE A 104 -0.30 -1.84 27.77
CA PHE A 104 0.96 -1.53 27.11
C PHE A 104 2.18 -1.98 27.94
N GLY A 105 3.27 -2.33 27.25
CA GLY A 105 4.43 -2.93 27.90
C GLY A 105 5.68 -3.06 27.05
N GLY A 106 6.61 -3.89 27.52
CA GLY A 106 7.80 -4.33 26.78
C GLY A 106 8.31 -5.69 27.25
N ALA A 107 9.32 -6.25 26.57
CA ALA A 107 9.90 -7.55 26.89
C ALA A 107 11.10 -7.46 27.86
N LEU A 108 11.09 -8.32 28.89
CA LEU A 108 12.21 -8.54 29.82
C LEU A 108 13.08 -9.70 29.30
N THR A 109 13.83 -9.44 28.24
CA THR A 109 14.86 -10.35 27.70
C THR A 109 16.08 -10.42 28.61
N ASP A 110 16.97 -11.40 28.39
CA ASP A 110 18.24 -11.45 29.12
C ASP A 110 19.06 -10.19 28.85
N SER A 111 19.11 -9.75 27.58
CA SER A 111 19.84 -8.55 27.17
C SER A 111 19.29 -7.27 27.81
N ALA A 112 17.97 -7.13 27.91
CA ALA A 112 17.37 -6.01 28.63
C ALA A 112 17.70 -6.07 30.13
N ALA A 113 17.60 -7.25 30.76
CA ALA A 113 17.89 -7.41 32.17
C ALA A 113 19.37 -7.18 32.51
N ILE A 114 20.30 -7.66 31.67
CA ILE A 114 21.74 -7.43 31.78
C ILE A 114 22.07 -5.94 31.67
N ASN A 115 21.50 -5.23 30.69
CA ASN A 115 21.75 -3.79 30.53
C ASN A 115 21.23 -2.98 31.72
N ILE A 116 20.03 -3.30 32.22
CA ILE A 116 19.47 -2.65 33.41
C ILE A 116 20.33 -2.91 34.66
N LEU A 117 20.85 -4.13 34.83
CA LEU A 117 21.73 -4.52 35.95
C LEU A 117 23.18 -4.02 35.83
N ASN A 118 23.61 -3.55 34.66
CA ASN A 118 24.94 -2.95 34.46
C ASN A 118 24.98 -1.47 34.89
N LEU A 119 23.85 -0.87 35.26
CA LEU A 119 23.77 0.44 35.90
C LEU A 119 24.01 0.33 37.42
N SER A 120 24.33 1.44 38.06
CA SER A 120 24.28 1.54 39.52
C SER A 120 22.84 1.35 39.99
N TYR A 121 22.65 0.82 41.21
CA TYR A 121 21.32 0.62 41.78
C TYR A 121 20.48 1.91 41.80
N ALA A 122 21.10 3.09 41.92
CA ALA A 122 20.39 4.37 41.85
C ALA A 122 19.87 4.67 40.43
N ALA A 123 20.70 4.47 39.39
CA ALA A 123 20.30 4.67 38.00
C ALA A 123 19.29 3.60 37.54
N GLU A 124 19.47 2.34 37.96
CA GLU A 124 18.52 1.25 37.77
C GLU A 124 17.12 1.65 38.27
N ASN A 125 17.02 2.20 39.50
CA ASN A 125 15.75 2.63 40.07
C ASN A 125 15.10 3.81 39.30
N GLN A 126 15.87 4.72 38.69
CA GLN A 126 15.30 5.76 37.81
C GLN A 126 14.77 5.17 36.49
N LEU A 127 15.43 4.14 35.96
CA LEU A 127 15.01 3.42 34.75
C LEU A 127 13.73 2.63 34.99
N LEU A 128 13.66 1.86 36.09
CA LEU A 128 12.46 1.11 36.45
C LEU A 128 11.26 2.03 36.72
N ARG A 129 11.45 3.13 37.45
CA ARG A 129 10.41 4.16 37.62
C ARG A 129 9.94 4.74 36.30
N SER A 130 10.86 5.03 35.38
CA SER A 130 10.51 5.60 34.08
C SER A 130 9.48 4.76 33.33
N TYR A 131 9.52 3.42 33.39
CA TYR A 131 8.49 2.57 32.79
C TYR A 131 7.28 2.32 33.69
N PHE A 132 7.47 2.01 34.98
CA PHE A 132 6.45 1.29 35.75
C PHE A 132 5.70 2.14 36.80
N SER A 133 6.26 3.25 37.28
CA SER A 133 5.64 4.04 38.37
C SER A 133 4.76 5.19 37.86
N GLU A 134 4.00 5.80 38.78
CA GLU A 134 3.22 7.03 38.54
C GLU A 134 4.10 8.21 38.06
N GLU A 135 5.39 8.25 38.41
CA GLU A 135 6.34 9.28 37.93
C GLU A 135 6.83 9.00 36.49
N GLY A 136 6.37 7.90 35.87
CA GLY A 136 6.79 7.40 34.55
C GLY A 136 5.62 7.04 33.63
N LEU A 137 5.73 5.90 32.92
CA LEU A 137 4.81 5.48 31.84
C LEU A 137 3.67 4.55 32.28
N GLU A 138 3.65 4.08 33.52
CA GLU A 138 2.68 3.10 34.06
C GLU A 138 2.42 1.88 33.14
N TYR A 139 3.50 1.25 32.65
CA TYR A 139 3.46 -0.02 31.92
C TYR A 139 2.79 -1.12 32.77
N ASN A 140 1.80 -1.81 32.19
CA ASN A 140 1.07 -2.90 32.86
C ASN A 140 1.29 -4.28 32.21
N LEU A 141 1.98 -4.36 31.07
CA LEU A 141 2.34 -5.62 30.40
C LEU A 141 3.85 -5.86 30.42
N ILE A 142 4.27 -7.12 30.60
CA ILE A 142 5.66 -7.56 30.41
C ILE A 142 5.68 -8.86 29.61
N ARG A 143 6.41 -8.91 28.49
CA ARG A 143 6.70 -10.19 27.79
C ARG A 143 7.95 -10.85 28.36
N PHE A 144 7.90 -12.15 28.64
CA PHE A 144 8.96 -12.88 29.33
C PHE A 144 9.38 -14.13 28.54
N PRO A 145 10.62 -14.19 28.00
CA PRO A 145 11.10 -15.35 27.27
C PRO A 145 11.17 -16.64 28.10
N ILE A 146 10.64 -17.74 27.56
CA ILE A 146 10.78 -19.09 28.13
C ILE A 146 12.00 -19.74 27.47
N GLY A 147 13.09 -19.91 28.24
CA GLY A 147 14.41 -20.27 27.72
C GLY A 147 15.13 -19.05 27.10
N CYS A 148 16.13 -19.30 26.25
CA CYS A 148 16.83 -18.24 25.52
C CYS A 148 15.95 -17.59 24.43
N SER A 149 16.29 -16.36 24.09
CA SER A 149 15.90 -15.68 22.84
C SER A 149 17.13 -15.49 21.95
N ASP A 150 17.04 -14.72 20.86
CA ASP A 150 18.20 -14.13 20.20
C ASP A 150 18.83 -13.01 21.06
N PHE A 151 18.00 -12.26 21.80
CA PHE A 151 18.38 -11.34 22.88
C PHE A 151 18.72 -12.08 24.19
N SER A 152 19.66 -13.01 24.03
CA SER A 152 20.38 -13.75 25.07
C SER A 152 21.88 -13.67 24.78
N THR A 153 22.73 -14.02 25.75
CA THR A 153 24.19 -14.10 25.55
C THR A 153 24.65 -15.44 24.98
N ARG A 154 23.77 -16.45 25.00
CA ARG A 154 24.00 -17.82 24.50
C ARG A 154 22.65 -18.53 24.27
N PRO A 155 22.59 -19.57 23.42
CA PRO A 155 21.42 -20.44 23.36
C PRO A 155 21.32 -21.35 24.60
N TYR A 156 20.11 -21.53 25.14
CA TYR A 156 19.78 -22.50 26.20
C TYR A 156 18.27 -22.80 26.29
N SER A 157 17.93 -23.96 26.86
CA SER A 157 16.61 -24.29 27.39
C SER A 157 16.70 -24.63 28.89
N TYR A 158 15.57 -24.94 29.53
CA TYR A 158 15.53 -25.40 30.92
C TYR A 158 15.83 -26.90 31.09
N ASP A 159 15.95 -27.67 30.01
CA ASP A 159 16.19 -29.12 30.05
C ASP A 159 17.27 -29.58 29.04
N ASP A 160 18.40 -28.86 29.02
CA ASP A 160 19.56 -29.20 28.17
C ASP A 160 20.54 -30.20 28.81
N ARG A 161 20.40 -30.51 30.11
CA ARG A 161 21.35 -31.37 30.86
C ARG A 161 21.15 -32.86 30.60
N CYS A 162 19.96 -33.26 30.16
CA CYS A 162 19.58 -34.65 29.94
C CYS A 162 19.04 -34.80 28.51
N VAL A 163 19.07 -36.04 28.00
CA VAL A 163 18.65 -36.37 26.63
C VAL A 163 17.54 -37.41 26.72
N ASP A 164 16.46 -37.21 25.96
CA ASP A 164 15.26 -38.05 26.00
C ASP A 164 14.59 -38.11 27.40
N ASP A 165 14.67 -37.02 28.19
CA ASP A 165 14.01 -36.87 29.49
C ASP A 165 12.51 -36.55 29.35
N PHE A 166 11.73 -37.54 28.92
CA PHE A 166 10.28 -37.41 28.74
C PHE A 166 9.52 -37.07 30.04
N GLU A 167 10.16 -37.24 31.21
CA GLU A 167 9.59 -36.97 32.54
C GLU A 167 10.01 -35.60 33.12
N LEU A 168 10.88 -34.84 32.44
CA LEU A 168 11.40 -33.52 32.85
C LEU A 168 12.04 -33.53 34.25
N LYS A 169 12.75 -34.61 34.61
CA LYS A 169 13.49 -34.74 35.87
C LYS A 169 14.67 -33.78 35.98
N CYS A 170 15.26 -33.40 34.85
CA CYS A 170 16.44 -32.53 34.78
C CYS A 170 16.10 -31.04 34.55
N PHE A 171 14.81 -30.71 34.40
CA PHE A 171 14.30 -29.35 34.21
C PHE A 171 14.73 -28.43 35.37
N GLU A 172 15.41 -27.34 35.05
CA GLU A 172 15.81 -26.32 36.00
C GLU A 172 15.85 -24.94 35.32
N LEU A 173 15.35 -23.91 36.01
CA LEU A 173 15.41 -22.54 35.52
C LEU A 173 16.87 -22.09 35.43
N ALA A 174 17.23 -21.49 34.30
CA ALA A 174 18.61 -21.12 34.00
C ALA A 174 19.16 -20.08 35.02
N PRO A 175 20.50 -19.94 35.15
CA PRO A 175 21.12 -18.85 35.90
C PRO A 175 20.63 -17.46 35.47
N GLU A 176 20.36 -17.29 34.18
CA GLU A 176 19.78 -16.10 33.56
C GLU A 176 18.39 -15.77 34.14
N ASP A 177 17.54 -16.77 34.37
CA ASP A 177 16.25 -16.58 35.05
C ASP A 177 16.44 -16.35 36.54
N THR A 178 17.12 -17.27 37.22
CA THR A 178 17.17 -17.33 38.69
C THR A 178 18.00 -16.22 39.34
N LYS A 179 18.98 -15.65 38.63
CA LYS A 179 19.90 -14.63 39.16
C LYS A 179 19.74 -13.25 38.53
N ILE A 180 19.19 -13.17 37.32
CA ILE A 180 19.10 -11.92 36.53
C ILE A 180 17.64 -11.52 36.36
N ARG A 181 16.83 -12.27 35.60
CA ARG A 181 15.48 -11.86 35.20
C ARG A 181 14.45 -11.91 36.32
N ILE A 182 14.38 -12.97 37.12
CA ILE A 182 13.39 -13.08 38.22
C ILE A 182 13.66 -12.06 39.35
N PRO A 183 14.91 -11.87 39.84
CA PRO A 183 15.21 -10.84 40.83
C PRO A 183 14.95 -9.41 40.32
N LEU A 184 15.12 -9.14 39.02
CA LEU A 184 14.78 -7.86 38.42
C LEU A 184 13.26 -7.69 38.24
N LEU A 185 12.55 -8.75 37.85
CA LEU A 185 11.08 -8.75 37.75
C LEU A 185 10.42 -8.43 39.10
N HIS A 186 10.92 -8.98 40.21
CA HIS A 186 10.44 -8.60 41.54
C HIS A 186 10.67 -7.13 41.89
N ARG A 187 11.76 -6.50 41.40
CA ARG A 187 11.99 -5.06 41.57
C ARG A 187 11.08 -4.23 40.66
N ILE A 188 10.83 -4.68 39.43
CA ILE A 188 9.84 -4.09 38.53
C ILE A 188 8.44 -4.11 39.18
N MET A 189 8.02 -5.24 39.74
CA MET A 189 6.76 -5.37 40.50
C MET A 189 6.68 -4.44 41.72
N ALA A 190 7.82 -4.05 42.31
CA ALA A 190 7.89 -3.11 43.43
C ALA A 190 7.88 -1.62 43.01
N HIS A 191 8.03 -1.31 41.71
CA HIS A 191 7.84 0.04 41.15
C HIS A 191 6.55 0.19 40.35
N ALA A 192 5.82 -0.89 40.10
CA ALA A 192 4.62 -0.88 39.27
C ALA A 192 3.39 -0.39 40.02
N GLU A 193 2.87 0.77 39.61
CA GLU A 193 1.63 1.34 40.18
C GLU A 193 0.39 0.56 39.72
N ARG A 194 0.47 -0.07 38.54
CA ARG A 194 -0.61 -0.88 37.95
C ARG A 194 -0.34 -2.38 38.10
N PRO A 195 -1.39 -3.23 38.24
CA PRO A 195 -1.24 -4.67 38.20
C PRO A 195 -0.54 -5.15 36.91
N LEU A 196 0.61 -5.79 37.06
CA LEU A 196 1.38 -6.33 35.93
C LEU A 196 0.79 -7.65 35.44
N SER A 197 0.51 -7.74 34.15
CA SER A 197 0.20 -8.99 33.46
C SER A 197 1.43 -9.48 32.69
N LEU A 198 1.81 -10.74 32.93
CA LEU A 198 2.94 -11.38 32.26
C LEU A 198 2.46 -12.15 31.03
N VAL A 199 3.16 -12.00 29.91
CA VAL A 199 2.94 -12.76 28.66
C VAL A 199 4.19 -13.59 28.39
N SER A 200 4.11 -14.90 28.43
CA SER A 200 5.30 -15.77 28.32
C SER A 200 5.32 -16.53 27.00
N SER A 201 6.41 -16.38 26.23
CA SER A 201 6.56 -17.00 24.90
C SER A 201 7.85 -17.84 24.81
N PRO A 202 7.83 -19.01 24.16
CA PRO A 202 9.03 -19.81 23.86
C PRO A 202 9.62 -19.51 22.48
N TRP A 203 10.94 -19.37 22.38
CA TRP A 203 11.63 -19.32 21.08
C TRP A 203 12.06 -20.73 20.64
N THR A 204 12.33 -21.64 21.59
CA THR A 204 12.77 -23.01 21.31
C THR A 204 12.43 -23.96 22.47
N SER A 205 12.23 -25.24 22.15
CA SER A 205 12.24 -26.33 23.12
C SER A 205 13.67 -26.78 23.44
N PRO A 206 13.87 -27.63 24.47
CA PRO A 206 15.07 -28.45 24.62
C PRO A 206 15.54 -29.09 23.31
N GLY A 207 16.85 -29.08 23.08
CA GLY A 207 17.43 -29.50 21.80
C GLY A 207 17.08 -30.94 21.43
N TRP A 208 17.01 -31.83 22.43
CA TRP A 208 16.70 -33.25 22.25
C TRP A 208 15.25 -33.52 21.80
N LEU A 209 14.31 -32.60 22.00
CA LEU A 209 12.94 -32.69 21.47
C LEU A 209 12.85 -32.34 19.98
N ARG A 210 13.87 -31.71 19.39
CA ARG A 210 13.86 -31.14 18.03
C ARG A 210 14.55 -32.06 17.02
N VAL A 211 14.09 -32.06 15.77
CA VAL A 211 14.61 -32.96 14.71
C VAL A 211 16.10 -32.73 14.42
N ASN A 212 16.58 -31.50 14.51
CA ASN A 212 18.00 -31.14 14.37
C ASN A 212 18.88 -31.44 15.61
N ASN A 213 18.30 -31.93 16.71
CA ASN A 213 18.97 -32.16 18.00
C ASN A 213 19.72 -30.93 18.59
N LYS A 214 19.27 -29.70 18.29
CA LYS A 214 19.95 -28.46 18.73
C LYS A 214 18.95 -27.41 19.23
N VAL A 215 19.40 -26.57 20.17
CA VAL A 215 18.65 -25.41 20.66
C VAL A 215 18.60 -24.32 19.58
N GLN A 216 19.71 -24.05 18.88
CA GLN A 216 19.71 -23.13 17.73
C GLN A 216 19.20 -23.75 16.41
N GLY A 217 18.78 -22.87 15.49
CA GLY A 217 18.46 -23.20 14.09
C GLY A 217 16.99 -23.54 13.83
N ILE A 218 16.59 -23.41 12.56
CA ILE A 218 15.23 -23.74 12.08
C ILE A 218 15.02 -25.26 12.17
N SER A 219 13.99 -25.67 12.91
CA SER A 219 13.72 -27.08 13.22
C SER A 219 12.33 -27.24 13.82
N ARG A 220 11.75 -28.43 13.65
CA ARG A 220 10.46 -28.82 14.24
C ARG A 220 10.64 -29.85 15.36
N ILE A 221 9.60 -30.02 16.17
CA ILE A 221 9.53 -31.08 17.19
C ILE A 221 9.53 -32.46 16.51
N LYS A 222 10.14 -33.45 17.16
CA LYS A 222 10.13 -34.86 16.72
C LYS A 222 8.71 -35.43 16.77
N GLY A 223 8.40 -36.36 15.85
CA GLY A 223 7.15 -37.12 15.90
C GLY A 223 5.91 -36.35 15.42
N LYS A 224 4.77 -36.50 16.12
CA LYS A 224 3.46 -35.92 15.77
C LYS A 224 2.63 -35.52 17.01
N PRO A 225 1.74 -34.51 16.93
CA PRO A 225 0.85 -34.11 18.02
C PRO A 225 0.13 -35.29 18.69
N GLY A 226 0.11 -35.27 20.03
CA GLY A 226 -0.46 -36.35 20.86
C GLY A 226 0.52 -37.47 21.23
N ASP A 227 1.71 -37.52 20.64
CA ASP A 227 2.78 -38.44 21.04
C ASP A 227 3.58 -37.97 22.27
N ARG A 228 4.60 -38.74 22.68
CA ARG A 228 5.44 -38.42 23.84
C ARG A 228 6.25 -37.12 23.68
N TYR A 229 6.73 -36.79 22.48
CA TYR A 229 7.54 -35.59 22.25
C TYR A 229 6.68 -34.34 22.41
N HIS A 230 5.47 -34.36 21.85
CA HIS A 230 4.52 -33.25 21.94
C HIS A 230 3.90 -33.15 23.34
N LYS A 231 3.70 -34.27 24.05
CA LYS A 231 3.24 -34.28 25.45
C LYS A 231 4.31 -33.76 26.42
N THR A 232 5.58 -34.16 26.28
CA THR A 232 6.66 -33.60 27.10
C THR A 232 6.85 -32.11 26.82
N LEU A 233 6.74 -31.66 25.56
CA LEU A 233 6.73 -30.22 25.26
C LEU A 233 5.54 -29.49 25.90
N ALA A 234 4.33 -30.07 25.90
CA ALA A 234 3.21 -29.49 26.63
C ALA A 234 3.50 -29.42 28.14
N ASN A 235 4.07 -30.47 28.73
CA ASN A 235 4.46 -30.53 30.14
C ASN A 235 5.49 -29.45 30.52
N TYR A 236 6.40 -29.09 29.61
CA TYR A 236 7.39 -28.01 29.77
C TYR A 236 6.73 -26.63 29.94
N PHE A 237 5.45 -26.47 29.57
CA PHE A 237 4.65 -25.25 29.77
C PHE A 237 3.67 -25.32 30.95
N ILE A 238 3.54 -26.45 31.66
CA ILE A 238 2.46 -26.60 32.66
C ILE A 238 2.67 -25.68 33.86
N SER A 239 1.91 -24.60 33.86
CA SER A 239 1.59 -23.83 35.06
C SER A 239 0.71 -24.65 36.01
N ARG A 240 0.88 -24.45 37.32
CA ARG A 240 -0.03 -25.01 38.34
C ARG A 240 -1.29 -24.14 38.56
N HIS A 241 -1.43 -23.06 37.83
CA HIS A 241 -2.58 -22.14 37.88
C HIS A 241 -3.52 -22.41 36.70
N ALA A 242 -4.82 -22.51 36.96
CA ALA A 242 -5.82 -22.84 35.95
C ALA A 242 -6.15 -21.66 35.01
N ASP A 243 -5.85 -20.44 35.45
CA ASP A 243 -6.36 -19.18 34.88
C ASP A 243 -5.40 -18.55 33.84
N VAL A 244 -4.52 -19.35 33.23
CA VAL A 244 -3.54 -18.87 32.24
C VAL A 244 -4.13 -18.87 30.83
N HIS A 245 -4.30 -17.69 30.24
CA HIS A 245 -4.76 -17.53 28.86
C HIS A 245 -3.74 -18.04 27.83
N LEU A 246 -4.19 -18.87 26.89
CA LEU A 246 -3.40 -19.28 25.73
C LEU A 246 -3.63 -18.31 24.56
N ILE A 247 -2.53 -17.83 23.99
CA ILE A 247 -2.49 -16.97 22.81
C ILE A 247 -1.90 -17.78 21.65
N ILE A 248 -2.50 -17.67 20.46
CA ILE A 248 -2.02 -18.35 19.23
C ILE A 248 -1.37 -17.37 18.25
N LEU A 249 -0.78 -17.91 17.18
CA LEU A 249 0.06 -17.21 16.21
C LEU A 249 1.38 -16.73 16.83
N ASP A 250 1.39 -15.60 17.54
CA ASP A 250 2.59 -14.93 18.08
C ASP A 250 3.68 -14.77 16.98
N ASP A 251 3.24 -14.23 15.84
CA ASP A 251 4.00 -14.06 14.59
C ASP A 251 3.36 -12.93 13.73
N GLN A 252 3.91 -12.65 12.56
CA GLN A 252 3.53 -11.58 11.63
C GLN A 252 2.05 -11.59 11.23
N ARG A 253 1.42 -10.39 11.18
CA ARG A 253 -0.01 -10.26 10.79
C ARG A 253 -0.37 -10.73 9.39
N ILE A 254 0.60 -10.88 8.49
CA ILE A 254 0.39 -11.41 7.12
C ILE A 254 -0.15 -12.84 7.11
N ASN A 255 0.06 -13.59 8.20
CA ASN A 255 -0.52 -14.93 8.40
C ASN A 255 -2.04 -14.91 8.66
N LEU A 256 -2.62 -13.76 8.97
CA LEU A 256 -4.06 -13.58 9.22
C LEU A 256 -4.83 -13.25 7.92
N PRO A 257 -6.10 -13.66 7.79
CA PRO A 257 -6.88 -14.48 8.72
C PRO A 257 -6.64 -15.99 8.58
N TYR A 258 -5.69 -16.42 7.73
CA TYR A 258 -5.52 -17.84 7.38
C TYR A 258 -5.18 -18.71 8.60
N TRP A 259 -4.19 -18.32 9.39
CA TRP A 259 -3.78 -19.06 10.60
C TRP A 259 -4.93 -19.18 11.62
N ALA A 260 -5.63 -18.08 11.89
CA ALA A 260 -6.80 -18.06 12.75
C ALA A 260 -7.88 -19.04 12.27
N LYS A 261 -8.14 -19.12 10.95
CA LYS A 261 -9.08 -20.09 10.38
C LYS A 261 -8.67 -21.55 10.58
N GLN A 262 -7.38 -21.88 10.47
CA GLN A 262 -6.92 -23.26 10.67
C GLN A 262 -7.02 -23.71 12.13
N VAL A 263 -6.79 -22.81 13.09
CA VAL A 263 -6.82 -23.14 14.53
C VAL A 263 -8.23 -22.99 15.09
N LEU A 264 -8.85 -21.82 14.96
CA LEU A 264 -10.17 -21.51 15.54
C LEU A 264 -11.33 -22.10 14.75
N GLY A 265 -11.11 -22.53 13.50
CA GLY A 265 -12.06 -23.35 12.75
C GLY A 265 -12.21 -24.78 13.29
N ASN A 266 -11.31 -25.23 14.19
CA ASN A 266 -11.43 -26.49 14.91
C ASN A 266 -11.96 -26.22 16.33
N SER A 267 -13.20 -26.61 16.61
CA SER A 267 -13.86 -26.36 17.90
C SER A 267 -13.12 -26.95 19.11
N THR A 268 -12.40 -28.06 18.94
CA THR A 268 -11.61 -28.68 20.02
C THR A 268 -10.34 -27.88 20.32
N ALA A 269 -9.74 -27.20 19.32
CA ALA A 269 -8.62 -26.30 19.54
C ALA A 269 -9.09 -24.94 20.08
N ALA A 270 -10.14 -24.37 19.47
CA ALA A 270 -10.72 -23.08 19.83
C ALA A 270 -11.10 -22.99 21.32
N ALA A 271 -11.61 -24.09 21.90
CA ALA A 271 -12.00 -24.17 23.32
C ALA A 271 -10.85 -23.95 24.33
N PHE A 272 -9.59 -23.97 23.89
CA PHE A 272 -8.43 -23.69 24.74
C PHE A 272 -7.77 -22.34 24.44
N VAL A 273 -8.20 -21.60 23.41
CA VAL A 273 -7.57 -20.34 22.98
C VAL A 273 -8.34 -19.15 23.54
N SER A 274 -7.63 -18.10 23.99
CA SER A 274 -8.22 -16.85 24.46
C SER A 274 -8.00 -15.67 23.50
N GLY A 275 -6.93 -15.70 22.69
CA GLY A 275 -6.59 -14.60 21.79
C GLY A 275 -5.50 -14.93 20.79
N ILE A 276 -5.12 -13.92 20.00
CA ILE A 276 -4.17 -14.02 18.88
C ILE A 276 -3.06 -12.99 19.08
N GLY A 277 -1.82 -13.46 19.11
CA GLY A 277 -0.59 -12.67 19.26
C GLY A 277 -0.05 -12.28 17.89
N ILE A 278 0.41 -11.03 17.75
CA ILE A 278 0.73 -10.42 16.47
C ILE A 278 2.02 -9.62 16.56
N HIS A 279 2.87 -9.73 15.54
CA HIS A 279 4.17 -9.03 15.43
C HIS A 279 4.16 -7.92 14.37
N TRP A 280 5.02 -6.92 14.57
CA TRP A 280 5.04 -5.68 13.76
C TRP A 280 5.83 -5.71 12.43
N TYR A 281 6.82 -6.59 12.25
CA TYR A 281 7.89 -6.40 11.25
C TYR A 281 7.45 -6.33 9.77
N VAL A 282 6.25 -6.81 9.42
CA VAL A 282 5.67 -6.69 8.07
C VAL A 282 4.42 -5.78 7.98
N ASP A 283 4.14 -4.97 8.99
CA ASP A 283 2.96 -4.08 9.00
C ASP A 283 2.97 -3.04 7.86
N VAL A 284 4.15 -2.59 7.43
CA VAL A 284 4.33 -1.70 6.26
C VAL A 284 4.05 -2.41 4.94
N ILE A 285 4.09 -3.74 4.92
CA ILE A 285 3.76 -4.58 3.76
C ILE A 285 2.26 -4.81 3.72
N THR A 286 1.64 -5.29 4.81
CA THR A 286 0.23 -5.72 4.77
C THR A 286 -0.70 -4.74 5.49
N PRO A 287 -1.71 -4.15 4.81
CA PRO A 287 -2.70 -3.30 5.47
C PRO A 287 -3.48 -4.03 6.59
N PRO A 288 -3.93 -3.32 7.63
CA PRO A 288 -4.61 -3.91 8.79
C PRO A 288 -6.01 -4.45 8.45
N GLY A 289 -6.78 -3.81 7.56
CA GLY A 289 -8.16 -4.22 7.26
C GLY A 289 -8.29 -5.68 6.77
N PRO A 290 -7.57 -6.11 5.72
CA PRO A 290 -7.58 -7.49 5.25
C PRO A 290 -7.11 -8.55 6.25
N THR A 291 -6.41 -8.16 7.32
CA THR A 291 -5.80 -9.05 8.32
C THR A 291 -6.54 -9.00 9.66
N LEU A 292 -6.49 -7.85 10.34
CA LEU A 292 -7.06 -7.60 11.66
C LEU A 292 -8.61 -7.54 11.61
N ASP A 293 -9.21 -6.65 10.81
CA ASP A 293 -10.68 -6.50 10.76
C ASP A 293 -11.35 -7.78 10.28
N VAL A 294 -10.75 -8.49 9.32
CA VAL A 294 -11.28 -9.77 8.84
C VAL A 294 -11.15 -10.86 9.91
N THR A 295 -10.07 -10.87 10.69
CA THR A 295 -9.91 -11.84 11.80
C THR A 295 -10.91 -11.56 12.91
N HIS A 296 -11.01 -10.31 13.38
CA HIS A 296 -11.99 -9.93 14.40
C HIS A 296 -13.44 -10.17 13.93
N ARG A 297 -13.77 -9.89 12.66
CA ARG A 297 -15.12 -10.17 12.10
C ARG A 297 -15.45 -11.66 12.04
N LEU A 298 -14.45 -12.54 11.95
CA LEU A 298 -14.64 -14.00 11.93
C LEU A 298 -14.62 -14.62 13.32
N TYR A 299 -13.88 -14.01 14.26
CA TYR A 299 -13.58 -14.53 15.59
C TYR A 299 -13.65 -13.39 16.63
N PRO A 300 -14.82 -12.73 16.81
CA PRO A 300 -14.92 -11.49 17.59
C PRO A 300 -14.66 -11.67 19.07
N ASP A 301 -14.93 -12.86 19.61
CA ASP A 301 -14.74 -13.23 21.02
C ASP A 301 -13.27 -13.46 21.39
N PHE A 302 -12.36 -13.49 20.42
CA PHE A 302 -10.92 -13.71 20.61
C PHE A 302 -10.16 -12.39 20.45
N PHE A 303 -9.43 -11.97 21.50
CA PHE A 303 -8.73 -10.69 21.47
C PHE A 303 -7.52 -10.71 20.51
N LEU A 304 -7.22 -9.56 19.89
CA LEU A 304 -6.00 -9.35 19.11
C LEU A 304 -4.99 -8.55 19.95
N LEU A 305 -3.79 -9.08 20.18
CA LEU A 305 -2.75 -8.44 20.98
C LEU A 305 -1.46 -8.32 20.15
N TYR A 306 -0.88 -7.12 20.07
CA TYR A 306 0.49 -7.00 19.55
C TYR A 306 1.46 -7.42 20.65
N THR A 307 2.07 -8.59 20.48
CA THR A 307 2.95 -9.25 21.47
C THR A 307 4.41 -8.86 21.33
N GLU A 308 4.81 -8.29 20.17
CA GLU A 308 6.20 -7.97 19.86
C GLU A 308 6.32 -6.92 18.75
N ALA A 309 7.17 -5.92 18.98
CA ALA A 309 7.51 -4.87 18.01
C ALA A 309 8.86 -4.20 18.32
N CYS A 310 9.73 -4.01 17.31
CA CYS A 310 10.96 -3.21 17.43
C CYS A 310 11.34 -2.48 16.14
N ASN A 311 12.17 -1.44 16.27
CA ASN A 311 12.77 -0.70 15.16
C ASN A 311 14.19 -1.22 14.84
N GLY A 312 14.63 -1.12 13.58
CA GLY A 312 16.02 -1.44 13.18
C GLY A 312 16.26 -2.89 12.71
N PHE A 313 15.21 -3.71 12.59
CA PHE A 313 15.28 -5.10 12.12
C PHE A 313 15.76 -5.26 10.66
N LEU A 314 15.55 -4.27 9.78
CA LEU A 314 15.97 -4.35 8.37
C LEU A 314 17.52 -4.37 8.26
N PRO A 315 18.11 -5.25 7.40
CA PRO A 315 19.57 -5.37 7.28
C PRO A 315 20.33 -4.10 6.87
N SER A 316 19.68 -3.19 6.15
CA SER A 316 20.26 -1.93 5.67
C SER A 316 20.23 -0.79 6.68
N ASN A 317 19.59 -0.97 7.84
CA ASN A 317 19.39 0.10 8.82
C ASN A 317 20.50 0.12 9.87
N VAL A 318 20.98 1.33 10.22
CA VAL A 318 21.76 1.54 11.45
C VAL A 318 20.91 1.10 12.66
N LYS A 319 21.50 0.30 13.55
CA LYS A 319 20.77 -0.47 14.56
C LYS A 319 20.18 0.39 15.65
N VAL A 320 20.98 0.91 16.57
CA VAL A 320 20.57 2.01 17.47
C VAL A 320 20.75 3.36 16.76
N VAL A 321 19.74 4.23 16.81
CA VAL A 321 19.89 5.62 16.34
C VAL A 321 19.35 6.56 17.41
N LEU A 322 20.25 7.08 18.25
CA LEU A 322 19.89 7.98 19.35
C LEU A 322 19.19 9.24 18.86
N GLY A 323 18.07 9.57 19.49
CA GLY A 323 17.28 10.78 19.27
C GLY A 323 16.35 10.73 18.06
N ASN A 324 16.24 9.61 17.36
CA ASN A 324 15.52 9.52 16.08
C ASN A 324 14.00 9.76 16.23
N TRP A 325 13.53 10.91 15.73
CA TRP A 325 12.11 11.30 15.76
C TRP A 325 11.20 10.40 14.92
N GLU A 326 11.67 9.99 13.74
CA GLU A 326 10.89 9.14 12.84
C GLU A 326 10.57 7.79 13.48
N ARG A 327 11.51 7.22 14.28
CA ARG A 327 11.29 5.96 15.02
C ARG A 327 10.15 6.07 16.05
N GLY A 328 10.03 7.19 16.76
CA GLY A 328 8.87 7.46 17.63
C GLY A 328 7.58 7.67 16.84
N THR A 329 7.66 8.39 15.71
CA THR A 329 6.53 8.59 14.79
C THR A 329 6.03 7.26 14.21
N TYR A 330 6.91 6.33 13.85
CA TYR A 330 6.54 4.97 13.41
C TYR A 330 5.82 4.17 14.49
N TYR A 331 6.33 4.18 15.73
CA TYR A 331 5.68 3.51 16.88
C TYR A 331 4.25 4.04 17.08
N SER A 332 4.10 5.35 17.28
CA SER A 332 2.79 5.97 17.53
C SER A 332 1.82 5.86 16.35
N ARG A 333 2.29 6.00 15.10
CA ARG A 333 1.49 5.74 13.88
C ARG A 333 0.99 4.29 13.85
N ASN A 334 1.85 3.33 14.20
CA ASN A 334 1.49 1.92 14.21
C ASN A 334 0.48 1.59 15.32
N ILE A 335 0.72 2.06 16.54
CA ILE A 335 -0.20 1.88 17.67
C ILE A 335 -1.58 2.49 17.34
N LEU A 336 -1.64 3.74 16.86
CA LEU A 336 -2.91 4.35 16.44
C LEU A 336 -3.60 3.58 15.32
N THR A 337 -2.86 3.06 14.35
CA THR A 337 -3.42 2.23 13.27
C THR A 337 -4.04 0.96 13.86
N ASN A 338 -3.27 0.21 14.65
CA ASN A 338 -3.68 -1.11 15.12
C ASN A 338 -4.77 -1.04 16.20
N LEU A 339 -4.76 -0.04 17.07
CA LEU A 339 -5.87 0.24 18.01
C LEU A 339 -7.16 0.64 17.28
N ASN A 340 -7.10 1.29 16.11
CA ASN A 340 -8.28 1.53 15.29
C ASN A 340 -8.82 0.26 14.60
N HIS A 341 -8.05 -0.83 14.59
CA HIS A 341 -8.35 -2.13 13.99
C HIS A 341 -8.40 -3.26 15.04
N PHE A 342 -9.17 -3.03 16.12
CA PHE A 342 -9.57 -4.01 17.15
C PHE A 342 -8.45 -4.63 18.01
N VAL A 343 -7.21 -4.14 17.93
CA VAL A 343 -6.13 -4.57 18.83
C VAL A 343 -6.36 -4.03 20.24
N THR A 344 -6.19 -4.89 21.25
CA THR A 344 -6.44 -4.58 22.68
C THR A 344 -5.20 -4.11 23.42
N GLY A 345 -4.00 -4.32 22.90
CA GLY A 345 -2.77 -3.91 23.56
C GLY A 345 -1.54 -4.06 22.68
N TRP A 346 -0.42 -3.49 23.12
CA TRP A 346 0.81 -3.42 22.34
C TRP A 346 2.04 -3.53 23.25
N ILE A 347 2.94 -4.47 22.94
CA ILE A 347 4.13 -4.78 23.73
C ILE A 347 5.37 -4.51 22.87
N ASP A 348 6.24 -3.63 23.38
CA ASP A 348 7.56 -3.34 22.83
C ASP A 348 8.51 -4.55 22.94
N TRP A 349 9.63 -4.49 22.24
CA TRP A 349 10.70 -5.47 22.39
C TRP A 349 11.56 -5.21 23.63
N ASN A 350 12.88 -5.19 23.50
CA ASN A 350 13.78 -5.06 24.63
C ASN A 350 13.51 -3.76 25.41
N LEU A 351 13.10 -3.87 26.68
CA LEU A 351 12.89 -2.71 27.58
C LEU A 351 14.14 -1.80 27.67
N ALA A 352 15.33 -2.36 27.48
CA ALA A 352 16.59 -1.65 27.39
C ALA A 352 17.57 -2.40 26.46
N LEU A 353 18.45 -1.67 25.78
CA LEU A 353 19.62 -2.23 25.07
C LEU A 353 20.86 -1.36 25.33
N ASP A 354 22.04 -1.86 24.98
CA ASP A 354 23.27 -1.06 24.96
C ASP A 354 23.33 -0.10 23.75
N MET A 355 24.43 0.63 23.64
CA MET A 355 24.72 1.57 22.55
C MET A 355 24.84 0.95 21.15
N GLU A 356 25.02 -0.37 21.04
CA GLU A 356 25.16 -1.09 19.76
C GLU A 356 23.82 -1.72 19.33
N GLY A 357 22.94 -2.01 20.29
CA GLY A 357 21.62 -2.61 20.10
C GLY A 357 21.55 -4.04 20.61
N GLY A 358 22.37 -4.39 21.61
CA GLY A 358 22.55 -5.75 22.12
C GLY A 358 22.57 -5.83 23.66
N PRO A 359 23.19 -6.90 24.22
CA PRO A 359 23.84 -8.00 23.49
C PRO A 359 22.85 -8.85 22.69
N ASN A 360 23.31 -9.55 21.65
CA ASN A 360 22.52 -10.52 20.88
C ASN A 360 23.47 -11.61 20.34
N TRP A 361 23.25 -12.89 20.66
CA TRP A 361 24.22 -13.96 20.34
C TRP A 361 24.25 -14.38 18.86
N VAL A 362 23.38 -13.81 18.01
CA VAL A 362 23.35 -14.00 16.55
C VAL A 362 23.52 -12.69 15.76
N ASP A 363 23.98 -11.62 16.42
CA ASP A 363 24.19 -10.28 15.82
C ASP A 363 22.90 -9.64 15.23
N ASN A 364 21.72 -10.09 15.69
CA ASN A 364 20.43 -9.53 15.28
C ASN A 364 20.07 -8.26 16.07
N LEU A 365 20.98 -7.29 16.09
CA LEU A 365 20.87 -6.05 16.87
C LEU A 365 19.69 -5.17 16.39
N VAL A 366 19.08 -4.38 17.28
CA VAL A 366 17.90 -3.52 17.02
C VAL A 366 17.94 -2.24 17.89
N ASP A 367 16.95 -1.34 17.76
CA ASP A 367 16.78 -0.18 18.65
C ASP A 367 15.82 -0.50 19.81
N SER A 368 15.90 0.26 20.91
CA SER A 368 15.07 0.13 22.11
C SER A 368 14.64 1.51 22.61
N PRO A 369 13.44 1.70 23.21
CA PRO A 369 13.02 3.00 23.76
C PRO A 369 13.95 3.56 24.85
N ILE A 370 14.74 2.71 25.53
CA ILE A 370 15.85 3.14 26.39
C ILE A 370 17.17 2.50 25.95
N ILE A 371 18.19 3.33 25.78
CA ILE A 371 19.56 2.91 25.47
C ILE A 371 20.46 3.19 26.67
N VAL A 372 21.19 2.18 27.15
CA VAL A 372 22.02 2.22 28.35
C VAL A 372 23.49 2.42 28.00
N ASN A 373 24.17 3.25 28.78
CA ASN A 373 25.60 3.52 28.69
C ASN A 373 26.26 3.28 30.06
N PRO A 374 26.58 2.01 30.41
CA PRO A 374 27.06 1.66 31.75
C PRO A 374 28.43 2.26 32.07
N LEU A 375 29.24 2.59 31.04
CA LEU A 375 30.52 3.30 31.19
C LEU A 375 30.40 4.71 31.77
N LYS A 376 29.17 5.25 31.85
CA LYS A 376 28.86 6.56 32.43
C LYS A 376 27.84 6.54 33.56
N ASP A 377 27.28 5.37 33.87
CA ASP A 377 26.05 5.24 34.68
C ASP A 377 24.89 6.10 34.12
N GLU A 378 24.83 6.23 32.78
CA GLU A 378 23.82 6.99 32.05
C GLU A 378 22.86 6.04 31.30
N PHE A 379 21.61 6.46 31.13
CA PHE A 379 20.71 5.91 30.12
C PHE A 379 19.99 7.04 29.37
N TYR A 380 19.59 6.73 28.13
CA TYR A 380 19.04 7.68 27.16
C TYR A 380 17.63 7.26 26.77
N LYS A 381 16.64 8.08 27.14
CA LYS A 381 15.23 7.87 26.76
C LYS A 381 15.04 8.40 25.34
N GLN A 382 14.80 7.49 24.40
CA GLN A 382 14.57 7.76 22.98
C GLN A 382 13.21 8.44 22.75
N PRO A 383 12.97 9.10 21.61
CA PRO A 383 11.63 9.55 21.23
C PRO A 383 10.57 8.44 21.32
N MET A 384 10.92 7.20 20.95
CA MET A 384 10.04 6.02 21.07
C MET A 384 9.40 5.87 22.46
N PHE A 385 10.16 6.12 23.55
CA PHE A 385 9.65 6.08 24.92
C PHE A 385 8.52 7.10 25.15
N TYR A 386 8.69 8.34 24.68
CA TYR A 386 7.69 9.40 24.85
C TYR A 386 6.48 9.22 23.92
N HIS A 387 6.67 8.63 22.74
CA HIS A 387 5.57 8.24 21.86
C HIS A 387 4.78 7.05 22.43
N LEU A 388 5.41 6.10 23.14
CA LEU A 388 4.73 5.05 23.90
C LEU A 388 3.95 5.61 25.09
N GLY A 389 4.54 6.56 25.82
CA GLY A 389 3.93 7.21 26.97
C GLY A 389 2.58 7.88 26.68
N HIS A 390 2.40 8.43 25.47
CA HIS A 390 1.11 8.98 25.01
C HIS A 390 -0.04 7.95 24.99
N PHE A 391 0.26 6.65 25.00
CA PHE A 391 -0.73 5.58 25.13
C PHE A 391 -0.70 4.99 26.55
N SER A 392 0.45 4.49 27.00
CA SER A 392 0.52 3.72 28.25
C SER A 392 0.12 4.54 29.48
N LYS A 393 0.61 5.77 29.61
CA LYS A 393 0.34 6.62 30.77
C LYS A 393 -1.14 6.98 30.87
N PHE A 394 -1.77 7.30 29.74
CA PHE A 394 -3.12 7.88 29.72
C PHE A 394 -4.25 6.87 29.49
N ILE A 395 -3.96 5.68 28.92
CA ILE A 395 -4.95 4.63 28.60
C ILE A 395 -4.70 3.39 29.50
N PRO A 396 -5.19 3.40 30.76
CA PRO A 396 -5.10 2.25 31.66
C PRO A 396 -5.92 1.04 31.16
N GLU A 397 -5.61 -0.13 31.73
CA GLU A 397 -6.37 -1.36 31.50
C GLU A 397 -7.87 -1.17 31.79
N GLY A 398 -8.72 -1.76 30.94
CA GLY A 398 -10.17 -1.63 31.02
C GLY A 398 -10.73 -0.38 30.34
N SER A 399 -9.88 0.54 29.84
CA SER A 399 -10.34 1.62 28.95
C SER A 399 -10.98 1.05 27.69
N VAL A 400 -12.01 1.68 27.16
CA VAL A 400 -12.74 1.26 25.94
C VAL A 400 -12.36 2.19 24.80
N ARG A 401 -12.00 1.68 23.61
CA ARG A 401 -11.92 2.53 22.41
C ARG A 401 -13.33 2.98 22.01
N VAL A 402 -13.54 4.27 21.78
CA VAL A 402 -14.85 4.85 21.45
C VAL A 402 -14.90 5.50 20.07
N GLY A 403 -16.09 5.94 19.66
CA GLY A 403 -16.32 6.67 18.42
C GLY A 403 -15.52 7.97 18.36
N PHE A 404 -14.76 8.13 17.27
CA PHE A 404 -14.03 9.36 16.97
C PHE A 404 -14.05 9.58 15.46
N THR A 405 -14.77 10.59 14.99
CA THR A 405 -15.01 10.78 13.54
C THR A 405 -14.56 12.17 13.08
N SER A 406 -13.64 12.19 12.12
CA SER A 406 -13.15 13.40 11.45
C SER A 406 -14.19 13.98 10.50
N ARG A 407 -14.17 15.30 10.33
CA ARG A 407 -14.71 16.02 9.18
C ARG A 407 -13.62 16.95 8.65
N CYS A 408 -13.14 16.66 7.45
CA CYS A 408 -12.15 17.48 6.75
C CYS A 408 -12.81 18.30 5.63
N LEU A 409 -12.28 19.52 5.40
CA LEU A 409 -12.72 20.43 4.35
C LEU A 409 -11.93 20.26 3.03
N PHE A 410 -10.89 19.40 3.04
CA PHE A 410 -9.98 19.11 1.93
C PHE A 410 -9.67 17.60 1.91
N ASP A 411 -9.19 17.06 0.77
CA ASP A 411 -9.21 15.63 0.41
C ASP A 411 -8.40 14.63 1.29
N SER A 412 -7.82 15.04 2.42
CA SER A 412 -7.21 14.11 3.39
C SER A 412 -7.05 14.67 4.81
N CYS A 413 -7.51 13.95 5.84
CA CYS A 413 -7.13 14.22 7.22
C CYS A 413 -5.75 13.60 7.49
N HIS A 414 -4.69 14.43 7.43
CA HIS A 414 -3.33 13.94 7.64
C HIS A 414 -3.11 13.46 9.09
N LEU A 415 -3.70 14.13 10.09
CA LEU A 415 -3.65 13.72 11.50
C LEU A 415 -4.12 12.26 11.71
N LYS A 416 -3.37 11.49 12.51
CA LYS A 416 -3.80 10.15 12.97
C LYS A 416 -4.31 10.26 14.40
N THR A 417 -5.47 9.66 14.65
CA THR A 417 -6.21 9.86 15.91
C THR A 417 -6.90 8.58 16.39
N SER A 418 -7.09 8.47 17.71
CA SER A 418 -8.03 7.53 18.32
C SER A 418 -8.52 8.11 19.65
N ALA A 419 -9.73 7.75 20.04
CA ALA A 419 -10.31 8.14 21.32
C ALA A 419 -10.73 6.93 22.16
N PHE A 420 -10.72 7.15 23.46
CA PHE A 420 -10.94 6.13 24.48
C PHE A 420 -11.78 6.72 25.63
N LEU A 421 -12.54 5.88 26.31
CA LEU A 421 -13.19 6.20 27.58
C LEU A 421 -12.56 5.34 28.66
N ARG A 422 -12.00 5.97 29.70
CA ARG A 422 -11.36 5.29 30.84
C ARG A 422 -12.39 4.71 31.81
N PRO A 423 -12.02 3.72 32.66
CA PRO A 423 -12.90 3.19 33.71
C PRO A 423 -13.34 4.22 34.76
N ASP A 424 -12.60 5.33 34.91
CA ASP A 424 -12.92 6.46 35.78
C ASP A 424 -13.82 7.52 35.12
N GLY A 425 -14.31 7.26 33.89
CA GLY A 425 -15.20 8.15 33.14
C GLY A 425 -14.48 9.26 32.35
N ILE A 426 -13.15 9.36 32.45
CA ILE A 426 -12.38 10.35 31.69
C ILE A 426 -12.32 9.95 30.21
N GLY A 427 -12.80 10.81 29.32
CA GLY A 427 -12.58 10.67 27.88
C GLY A 427 -11.15 11.09 27.53
N VAL A 428 -10.42 10.26 26.77
CA VAL A 428 -9.03 10.50 26.35
C VAL A 428 -8.91 10.43 24.83
N VAL A 429 -8.34 11.46 24.21
CA VAL A 429 -7.99 11.45 22.78
C VAL A 429 -6.48 11.50 22.60
N VAL A 430 -5.93 10.70 21.69
CA VAL A 430 -4.53 10.76 21.23
C VAL A 430 -4.48 11.31 19.81
N VAL A 431 -3.67 12.34 19.57
CA VAL A 431 -3.49 13.00 18.26
C VAL A 431 -2.01 13.02 17.84
N LEU A 432 -1.74 12.46 16.66
CA LEU A 432 -0.45 12.44 15.99
C LEU A 432 -0.48 13.30 14.72
N ASN A 433 0.36 14.32 14.64
CA ASN A 433 0.68 15.00 13.38
C ASN A 433 1.94 14.37 12.76
N ASP A 434 1.79 13.52 11.75
CA ASP A 434 2.92 12.94 11.02
C ASP A 434 3.20 13.64 9.68
N TRP A 435 2.76 14.91 9.58
CA TRP A 435 2.92 15.79 8.42
C TRP A 435 3.88 16.95 8.71
N PHE A 436 4.42 17.57 7.66
CA PHE A 436 5.38 18.69 7.75
C PHE A 436 4.73 20.05 8.01
N PHE A 437 3.40 20.10 8.10
CA PHE A 437 2.64 21.33 8.30
C PHE A 437 1.70 21.22 9.49
N ASP A 438 1.47 22.40 10.05
CA ASP A 438 0.71 22.72 11.23
C ASP A 438 -0.79 22.48 11.01
N ILE A 439 -1.37 21.45 11.64
CA ILE A 439 -2.79 21.12 11.40
C ILE A 439 -3.68 21.64 12.53
N PRO A 440 -4.46 22.71 12.31
CA PRO A 440 -5.59 23.04 13.18
C PRO A 440 -6.55 21.84 13.31
N PHE A 441 -7.04 21.59 14.52
CA PHE A 441 -8.14 20.67 14.77
C PHE A 441 -8.99 21.13 15.95
N THR A 442 -10.23 20.66 16.00
CA THR A 442 -11.15 20.91 17.12
C THR A 442 -11.78 19.59 17.51
N ILE A 443 -11.77 19.29 18.80
CA ILE A 443 -12.44 18.11 19.35
C ILE A 443 -13.76 18.57 19.95
N TRP A 444 -14.84 17.86 19.62
CA TRP A 444 -16.21 18.21 19.94
C TRP A 444 -16.97 16.96 20.40
N ASP A 445 -17.76 17.07 21.47
CA ASP A 445 -18.63 15.98 21.94
C ASP A 445 -19.97 16.06 21.18
N ASP A 446 -20.27 15.05 20.34
CA ASP A 446 -21.20 15.19 19.21
C ASP A 446 -22.69 15.05 19.61
N GLN A 447 -23.15 15.90 20.53
CA GLN A 447 -24.58 16.08 20.82
C GLN A 447 -25.26 17.16 19.94
N GLU A 448 -24.56 18.21 19.49
CA GLU A 448 -25.06 19.19 18.51
C GLU A 448 -23.94 19.70 17.56
N LEU A 449 -24.17 19.77 16.24
CA LEU A 449 -23.14 20.09 15.21
C LEU A 449 -22.77 21.60 15.07
N SER A 450 -21.52 21.90 14.63
CA SER A 450 -21.14 22.68 13.39
C SER A 450 -20.17 23.92 13.46
N GLN A 451 -19.34 24.04 12.39
CA GLN A 451 -18.54 25.20 11.85
C GLN A 451 -17.28 25.73 12.61
N GLU A 452 -16.33 26.57 12.09
CA GLU A 452 -15.66 26.79 10.76
C GLU A 452 -14.74 28.08 10.74
N LEU A 453 -13.42 28.03 10.39
CA LEU A 453 -12.38 29.08 10.05
C LEU A 453 -10.87 29.24 10.58
N ARG A 454 -10.27 28.82 11.75
CA ARG A 454 -8.76 28.72 12.03
C ARG A 454 -8.33 27.80 13.25
N SER A 455 -7.10 27.53 13.82
CA SER A 455 -5.62 27.84 13.71
C SER A 455 -4.69 26.78 14.51
N PRO A 456 -3.31 26.81 14.59
CA PRO A 456 -2.38 25.67 14.27
C PRO A 456 -1.43 25.00 15.36
N ASP A 457 -0.57 24.05 14.89
CA ASP A 457 0.59 23.19 15.39
C ASP A 457 0.75 22.61 16.82
N SER A 458 0.98 21.27 16.91
CA SER A 458 1.57 20.43 18.00
C SER A 458 0.96 19.00 18.08
N TYR A 459 1.64 18.08 18.79
CA TYR A 459 1.13 16.74 19.17
C TYR A 459 0.36 16.82 20.50
N SER A 460 -0.65 15.97 20.75
CA SER A 460 -1.49 16.15 21.96
C SER A 460 -2.22 14.90 22.46
N VAL A 461 -2.32 14.78 23.79
CA VAL A 461 -3.29 13.92 24.49
C VAL A 461 -4.18 14.75 25.42
N LEU A 462 -5.50 14.65 25.26
CA LEU A 462 -6.50 15.44 26.02
C LEU A 462 -7.44 14.56 26.87
N PRO A 463 -7.41 14.67 28.22
CA PRO A 463 -8.50 14.24 29.10
C PRO A 463 -9.60 15.31 29.29
N GLY A 464 -10.87 14.88 29.44
CA GLY A 464 -12.03 15.74 29.73
C GLY A 464 -13.17 15.04 30.49
N ASN A 465 -14.19 15.80 30.93
CA ASN A 465 -15.21 15.36 31.91
C ASN A 465 -16.66 15.65 31.42
N GLN A 466 -17.63 14.79 31.76
CA GLN A 466 -18.76 14.46 30.85
C GLN A 466 -20.16 15.07 31.19
N HIS A 467 -20.29 16.31 31.66
CA HIS A 467 -21.62 16.88 32.00
C HIS A 467 -21.87 18.37 31.65
N GLN A 468 -22.90 18.58 30.82
CA GLN A 468 -23.67 19.80 30.52
C GLN A 468 -22.94 21.10 30.14
N LEU A 469 -23.17 21.58 28.91
CA LEU A 469 -22.91 22.95 28.47
C LEU A 469 -24.07 23.49 27.62
N SER A 470 -24.35 24.79 27.67
CA SER A 470 -25.24 25.45 26.71
C SER A 470 -24.95 26.95 26.51
N LYS A 471 -24.87 27.38 25.24
CA LYS A 471 -25.09 28.74 24.69
C LYS A 471 -24.49 29.97 25.44
N PHE A 472 -23.49 30.67 24.86
CA PHE A 472 -23.66 31.98 24.16
C PHE A 472 -22.39 32.53 23.45
N TRP A 473 -22.21 33.86 23.30
CA TRP A 473 -21.40 34.59 22.27
C TRP A 473 -20.76 35.88 22.83
N ASN A 474 -19.72 36.42 22.15
CA ASN A 474 -19.44 37.85 21.80
C ASN A 474 -17.92 38.13 21.61
N LYS A 475 -17.39 39.18 20.94
CA LYS A 475 -17.80 40.10 19.82
C LYS A 475 -16.58 41.04 19.50
N VAL A 476 -16.73 42.02 18.57
CA VAL A 476 -15.83 43.17 18.24
C VAL A 476 -14.70 42.82 17.26
N PHE A 477 -14.39 43.52 16.16
CA PHE A 477 -15.02 44.59 15.31
C PHE A 477 -14.14 44.72 14.02
N ASP A 478 -14.48 45.39 12.90
CA ASP A 478 -15.73 45.89 12.28
C ASP A 478 -15.39 46.39 10.85
N ARG A 479 -16.34 46.36 9.89
CA ARG A 479 -16.57 47.41 8.87
C ARG A 479 -17.81 47.15 7.99
N GLN A 480 -18.38 48.25 7.46
CA GLN A 480 -19.61 48.37 6.67
C GLN A 480 -19.45 47.83 5.22
N ILE A 481 -20.49 47.53 4.42
CA ILE A 481 -21.63 48.36 3.93
C ILE A 481 -22.94 47.50 3.78
N SER A 482 -24.08 48.13 3.44
CA SER A 482 -25.47 47.66 3.66
C SER A 482 -26.37 47.69 2.40
N LEU A 483 -27.66 47.35 2.57
CA LEU A 483 -28.84 47.59 1.69
C LEU A 483 -29.03 46.64 0.46
N THR A 484 -30.24 46.15 0.08
CA THR A 484 -31.61 46.23 0.69
C THR A 484 -32.47 44.98 0.38
N LEU A 485 -33.58 44.83 1.10
CA LEU A 485 -34.67 43.86 0.87
C LEU A 485 -35.62 44.25 -0.29
N GLY A 486 -36.31 43.25 -0.85
CA GLY A 486 -37.52 43.40 -1.68
C GLY A 486 -38.26 42.07 -1.82
N GLY A 487 -39.61 42.08 -1.90
CA GLY A 487 -40.42 40.86 -1.99
C GLY A 487 -41.90 41.13 -2.32
N TRP A 488 -42.74 40.11 -2.12
CA TRP A 488 -44.21 40.03 -2.36
C TRP A 488 -44.69 39.57 -3.76
N CYS A 489 -45.12 38.30 -3.83
CA CYS A 489 -46.50 37.85 -4.16
C CYS A 489 -47.21 38.35 -5.45
N LEU A 490 -47.60 37.42 -6.36
CA LEU A 490 -49.02 37.06 -6.65
C LEU A 490 -49.24 36.12 -7.87
N ARG A 491 -50.17 35.16 -7.71
CA ARG A 491 -51.13 34.52 -8.66
C ARG A 491 -50.81 34.28 -10.17
N GLY A 492 -51.16 33.06 -10.63
CA GLY A 492 -51.70 32.78 -11.99
C GLY A 492 -51.13 31.52 -12.69
N ALA A 493 -51.81 30.89 -13.66
CA ALA A 493 -53.07 30.11 -13.57
C ALA A 493 -53.32 29.27 -14.85
N MET A 494 -53.68 27.98 -14.68
CA MET A 494 -54.44 27.10 -15.62
C MET A 494 -53.83 26.65 -16.98
N GLN A 495 -54.43 25.55 -17.51
CA GLN A 495 -54.30 24.91 -18.85
C GLN A 495 -52.93 24.25 -19.14
N THR A 496 -52.76 22.97 -19.48
CA THR A 496 -53.61 21.80 -19.91
C THR A 496 -54.15 21.78 -21.35
N ARG A 497 -54.14 20.54 -21.91
CA ARG A 497 -54.61 20.04 -23.23
C ARG A 497 -53.53 20.04 -24.33
N ASP A 498 -53.07 18.89 -24.85
CA ASP A 498 -53.69 17.93 -25.81
C ASP A 498 -53.11 18.21 -27.23
N ALA A 499 -53.01 17.32 -28.23
CA ALA A 499 -52.77 15.87 -28.32
C ALA A 499 -52.74 15.49 -29.85
N LEU A 500 -52.09 14.37 -30.22
CA LEU A 500 -52.23 13.63 -31.51
C LEU A 500 -51.73 14.30 -32.83
N GLY A 501 -51.35 13.45 -33.81
CA GLY A 501 -50.94 13.85 -35.17
C GLY A 501 -49.70 13.14 -35.74
N VAL A 502 -49.57 11.82 -35.61
CA VAL A 502 -49.87 10.85 -36.69
C VAL A 502 -48.93 10.92 -37.94
N LEU A 503 -47.90 10.08 -37.89
CA LEU A 503 -47.45 9.15 -38.96
C LEU A 503 -47.04 9.67 -40.34
N PHE A 504 -45.78 9.42 -40.75
CA PHE A 504 -45.42 9.23 -42.16
C PHE A 504 -44.35 8.13 -42.34
N LEU A 505 -44.45 7.39 -43.44
CA LEU A 505 -43.69 6.17 -43.75
C LEU A 505 -43.40 6.13 -45.28
N ILE A 506 -42.34 5.49 -45.78
CA ILE A 506 -41.22 4.78 -45.12
C ILE A 506 -39.97 4.92 -46.02
N LEU A 507 -38.77 5.08 -45.45
CA LEU A 507 -37.50 4.91 -46.19
C LEU A 507 -36.27 4.69 -45.27
N GLN A 508 -36.39 3.78 -44.30
CA GLN A 508 -35.20 3.26 -43.60
C GLN A 508 -34.51 2.21 -44.47
N GLY A 509 -33.27 2.49 -44.87
CA GLY A 509 -32.36 1.43 -45.29
C GLY A 509 -32.01 0.56 -44.08
N MET A 510 -32.06 -0.77 -44.25
CA MET A 510 -31.70 -1.71 -43.19
C MET A 510 -30.19 -1.72 -42.95
N VAL A 511 -29.72 -0.81 -42.11
CA VAL A 511 -28.52 -1.09 -41.29
C VAL A 511 -29.00 -2.00 -40.17
N GLU A 512 -28.61 -3.28 -40.22
CA GLU A 512 -28.84 -4.20 -39.10
C GLU A 512 -28.03 -3.70 -37.89
N ALA A 513 -28.72 -3.13 -36.90
CA ALA A 513 -28.12 -2.82 -35.61
C ALA A 513 -27.71 -4.13 -34.94
N ARG A 514 -26.42 -4.49 -35.05
CA ARG A 514 -25.84 -5.67 -34.39
C ARG A 514 -25.84 -5.46 -32.88
N ALA A 515 -26.89 -5.93 -32.22
CA ALA A 515 -26.93 -6.03 -30.77
C ALA A 515 -25.74 -6.83 -30.24
N SER A 516 -25.20 -6.41 -29.09
CA SER A 516 -24.10 -7.11 -28.41
C SER A 516 -24.39 -8.59 -28.21
N ARG A 517 -23.36 -9.42 -28.44
CA ARG A 517 -23.40 -10.84 -28.07
C ARG A 517 -23.02 -10.94 -26.59
N PRO A 518 -23.89 -11.46 -25.71
CA PRO A 518 -23.58 -11.53 -24.28
C PRO A 518 -22.46 -12.55 -23.99
N CYS A 519 -21.80 -12.40 -22.84
CA CYS A 519 -20.92 -13.42 -22.28
C CYS A 519 -21.58 -14.80 -22.31
N SER A 520 -20.85 -15.83 -22.76
CA SER A 520 -21.21 -17.24 -22.54
C SER A 520 -20.50 -17.73 -21.28
N PRO A 521 -21.14 -17.70 -20.10
CA PRO A 521 -20.45 -17.79 -18.82
C PRO A 521 -20.07 -19.23 -18.45
N LYS A 522 -18.81 -19.45 -18.09
CA LYS A 522 -18.31 -20.69 -17.51
C LYS A 522 -17.87 -20.44 -16.08
N PHE A 523 -18.73 -20.81 -15.14
CA PHE A 523 -18.46 -20.74 -13.71
C PHE A 523 -17.57 -21.91 -13.28
N LEU A 524 -16.47 -21.60 -12.59
CA LEU A 524 -15.60 -22.58 -11.92
C LEU A 524 -15.80 -22.59 -10.40
N SER A 525 -16.39 -21.52 -9.87
CA SER A 525 -16.97 -21.45 -8.51
C SER A 525 -18.03 -20.35 -8.50
N SER A 526 -18.73 -20.18 -7.37
CA SER A 526 -19.66 -19.06 -7.14
C SER A 526 -19.02 -17.66 -7.24
N HIS A 527 -17.69 -17.57 -7.33
CA HIS A 527 -16.96 -16.31 -7.42
C HIS A 527 -15.91 -16.27 -8.53
N ALA A 528 -15.93 -17.25 -9.46
CA ALA A 528 -14.98 -17.35 -10.56
C ALA A 528 -15.70 -17.70 -11.87
N MET A 529 -15.75 -16.74 -12.81
CA MET A 529 -16.42 -16.89 -14.10
C MET A 529 -15.63 -16.24 -15.24
N VAL A 530 -15.40 -17.01 -16.30
CA VAL A 530 -14.86 -16.57 -17.60
C VAL A 530 -15.94 -16.61 -18.67
N CYS A 531 -15.81 -15.78 -19.71
CA CYS A 531 -16.64 -15.92 -20.90
C CYS A 531 -15.92 -16.83 -21.90
N VAL A 532 -16.64 -17.83 -22.41
CA VAL A 532 -16.12 -18.80 -23.38
C VAL A 532 -16.36 -18.30 -24.80
N CYS A 533 -15.31 -18.31 -25.60
CA CYS A 533 -15.35 -18.08 -27.03
C CYS A 533 -14.78 -19.28 -27.79
N ASN A 534 -15.21 -19.47 -29.04
CA ASN A 534 -14.75 -20.50 -29.97
C ASN A 534 -14.94 -20.01 -31.42
N ALA A 535 -14.72 -20.88 -32.42
CA ALA A 535 -14.91 -20.54 -33.85
C ALA A 535 -16.24 -19.86 -34.22
N THR A 536 -17.34 -20.19 -33.53
CA THR A 536 -18.71 -19.80 -33.88
C THR A 536 -19.27 -18.68 -33.00
N TYR A 537 -18.82 -18.60 -31.75
CA TYR A 537 -19.35 -17.70 -30.75
C TYR A 537 -18.23 -16.97 -30.00
N CYS A 538 -18.39 -15.66 -29.84
CA CYS A 538 -17.72 -14.89 -28.81
C CYS A 538 -18.63 -13.72 -28.40
N ASP A 539 -18.45 -13.22 -27.18
CA ASP A 539 -19.15 -12.04 -26.70
C ASP A 539 -18.51 -10.75 -27.25
N THR A 540 -19.34 -9.78 -27.61
CA THR A 540 -18.95 -8.53 -28.27
C THR A 540 -19.44 -7.32 -27.50
N VAL A 541 -18.68 -6.23 -27.55
CA VAL A 541 -19.07 -4.94 -26.97
C VAL A 541 -19.68 -4.10 -28.08
N GLU A 542 -20.72 -3.32 -27.76
CA GLU A 542 -21.35 -2.43 -28.74
C GLU A 542 -20.42 -1.26 -29.10
N PRO A 543 -20.48 -0.76 -30.35
CA PRO A 543 -19.89 0.53 -30.74
C PRO A 543 -20.23 1.65 -29.76
N VAL A 544 -19.29 2.56 -29.53
CA VAL A 544 -19.44 3.62 -28.51
C VAL A 544 -20.32 4.76 -29.05
N SER A 545 -21.62 4.54 -29.06
CA SER A 545 -22.63 5.54 -29.42
C SER A 545 -22.57 6.77 -28.49
N LEU A 546 -22.50 7.97 -29.06
CA LEU A 546 -22.77 9.22 -28.35
C LEU A 546 -24.16 9.17 -27.67
N PRO A 547 -24.29 9.57 -26.38
CA PRO A 547 -25.59 9.87 -25.80
C PRO A 547 -26.13 11.21 -26.31
N ASP A 548 -27.45 11.32 -26.46
CA ASP A 548 -28.12 12.62 -26.66
C ASP A 548 -27.80 13.58 -25.51
N VAL A 549 -27.64 14.88 -25.80
CA VAL A 549 -27.31 15.92 -24.80
C VAL A 549 -28.27 15.85 -23.60
N GLY A 550 -27.72 15.85 -22.38
CA GLY A 550 -28.47 15.63 -21.14
C GLY A 550 -28.68 14.16 -20.76
N ASN A 551 -28.04 13.21 -21.46
CA ASN A 551 -28.04 11.79 -21.13
C ASN A 551 -26.61 11.28 -20.93
N PHE A 552 -26.47 10.12 -20.28
CA PHE A 552 -25.22 9.39 -20.14
C PHE A 552 -25.39 7.93 -20.56
N VAL A 553 -24.32 7.33 -21.09
CA VAL A 553 -24.20 5.87 -21.24
C VAL A 553 -23.35 5.35 -20.08
N LYS A 554 -23.76 4.24 -19.46
CA LYS A 554 -23.00 3.55 -18.42
C LYS A 554 -22.73 2.11 -18.81
N TYR A 555 -21.45 1.72 -18.82
CA TYR A 555 -21.01 0.33 -18.99
C TYR A 555 -20.63 -0.25 -17.62
N THR A 556 -20.99 -1.51 -17.35
CA THR A 556 -20.75 -2.14 -16.04
C THR A 556 -20.18 -3.56 -16.16
N THR A 557 -19.15 -3.87 -15.36
CA THR A 557 -18.64 -5.23 -15.15
C THR A 557 -18.70 -5.55 -13.65
N SER A 558 -19.22 -6.73 -13.28
CA SER A 558 -19.39 -7.13 -11.88
C SER A 558 -18.86 -8.53 -11.59
N ARG A 559 -18.54 -8.78 -10.32
CA ARG A 559 -18.20 -10.10 -9.81
C ARG A 559 -19.31 -11.14 -10.04
N ASP A 560 -20.56 -10.71 -9.91
CA ASP A 560 -21.76 -11.55 -10.08
C ASP A 560 -22.00 -11.99 -11.53
N GLY A 561 -21.36 -11.32 -12.50
CA GLY A 561 -21.23 -11.83 -13.86
C GLY A 561 -21.51 -10.84 -14.99
N GLN A 562 -21.76 -9.56 -14.70
CA GLN A 562 -21.92 -8.53 -15.72
C GLN A 562 -20.58 -8.27 -16.43
N ARG A 563 -20.60 -8.02 -17.75
CA ARG A 563 -19.40 -7.98 -18.61
C ARG A 563 -19.57 -6.87 -19.65
N LEU A 564 -19.07 -5.67 -19.32
CA LEU A 564 -19.25 -4.45 -20.13
C LEU A 564 -20.73 -4.22 -20.54
N GLU A 565 -21.65 -4.50 -19.62
CA GLU A 565 -23.10 -4.41 -19.85
C GLU A 565 -23.51 -2.94 -20.03
N ARG A 566 -24.09 -2.61 -21.19
CA ARG A 566 -24.52 -1.25 -21.55
C ARG A 566 -25.86 -0.90 -20.89
N SER A 567 -25.93 0.30 -20.35
CA SER A 567 -27.14 0.93 -19.79
C SER A 567 -27.09 2.44 -20.03
N GLN A 568 -28.19 3.15 -19.81
CA GLN A 568 -28.27 4.60 -20.04
C GLN A 568 -29.18 5.30 -19.03
N GLY A 569 -29.03 6.62 -18.88
CA GLY A 569 -29.89 7.44 -18.02
C GLY A 569 -29.74 8.93 -18.32
N GLN A 570 -30.49 9.75 -17.58
CA GLN A 570 -30.54 11.21 -17.75
C GLN A 570 -29.70 11.95 -16.71
N ILE A 571 -29.29 13.17 -17.07
CA ILE A 571 -28.64 14.15 -16.21
C ILE A 571 -29.73 15.16 -15.79
N ASP A 572 -30.09 15.16 -14.51
CA ASP A 572 -31.12 16.03 -13.93
C ASP A 572 -30.73 17.52 -14.01
N ALA A 573 -31.68 18.46 -13.87
CA ALA A 573 -31.40 19.90 -14.03
C ALA A 573 -31.10 20.72 -12.76
N ARG A 574 -31.10 20.14 -11.55
CA ARG A 574 -30.84 20.86 -10.28
C ARG A 574 -30.27 19.93 -9.19
N PRO A 575 -29.21 20.31 -8.45
CA PRO A 575 -28.63 19.49 -7.39
C PRO A 575 -29.56 19.39 -6.16
N GLY A 576 -30.58 18.53 -6.25
CA GLY A 576 -31.37 18.13 -5.10
C GLY A 576 -30.52 17.29 -4.14
N ALA A 577 -30.88 17.25 -2.85
CA ALA A 577 -30.14 16.58 -1.79
C ALA A 577 -29.55 15.22 -2.22
N SER A 578 -28.22 15.12 -2.22
CA SER A 578 -27.45 13.95 -2.66
C SER A 578 -27.18 13.03 -1.48
N VAL A 579 -27.63 11.77 -1.58
CA VAL A 579 -27.36 10.73 -0.58
C VAL A 579 -26.21 9.85 -1.11
N GLY A 580 -24.97 10.31 -0.93
CA GLY A 580 -23.78 9.65 -1.45
C GLY A 580 -22.56 10.56 -1.56
N ILE A 581 -21.46 10.05 -2.10
CA ILE A 581 -20.25 10.83 -2.39
C ILE A 581 -20.52 11.77 -3.58
N LEU A 582 -20.11 13.04 -3.48
CA LEU A 582 -20.16 13.98 -4.60
C LEU A 582 -18.78 14.11 -5.25
N TYR A 583 -18.68 13.81 -6.54
CA TYR A 583 -17.52 14.05 -7.38
C TYR A 583 -17.75 15.26 -8.29
N ALA A 584 -16.79 16.17 -8.38
CA ALA A 584 -16.80 17.31 -9.30
C ALA A 584 -15.83 17.05 -10.46
N TYR A 585 -16.38 16.93 -11.67
CA TYR A 585 -15.68 16.90 -12.94
C TYR A 585 -15.35 18.35 -13.37
N ASN A 586 -14.11 18.59 -13.77
CA ASN A 586 -13.65 19.90 -14.22
C ASN A 586 -12.65 19.75 -15.40
N PRO A 587 -13.10 19.89 -16.65
CA PRO A 587 -12.24 19.74 -17.84
C PRO A 587 -11.27 20.92 -18.03
N SER A 588 -11.44 22.01 -17.27
CA SER A 588 -10.56 23.18 -17.25
C SER A 588 -9.26 22.93 -16.49
N VAL A 589 -9.19 21.87 -15.67
CA VAL A 589 -7.96 21.39 -15.04
C VAL A 589 -7.49 20.18 -15.81
N GLN A 590 -6.39 20.32 -16.54
CA GLN A 590 -5.84 19.29 -17.44
C GLN A 590 -4.49 18.79 -16.94
N TYR A 591 -4.21 17.52 -17.19
CA TYR A 591 -2.96 16.85 -16.85
C TYR A 591 -2.33 16.24 -18.12
N GLN A 592 -1.90 14.97 -18.09
CA GLN A 592 -1.27 14.31 -19.23
C GLN A 592 -2.27 13.86 -20.30
N TYR A 593 -1.79 13.84 -21.55
CA TYR A 593 -2.44 13.13 -22.65
C TYR A 593 -2.28 11.63 -22.49
N ILE A 594 -3.28 10.87 -22.94
CA ILE A 594 -3.31 9.42 -22.94
C ILE A 594 -2.85 8.91 -24.30
N LYS A 595 -1.73 8.18 -24.29
CA LYS A 595 -1.19 7.46 -25.44
C LYS A 595 -1.93 6.13 -25.68
N GLY A 596 -2.51 5.53 -24.65
CA GLY A 596 -3.48 4.44 -24.78
C GLY A 596 -3.10 3.13 -24.09
N PHE A 597 -3.62 2.02 -24.61
CA PHE A 597 -3.68 0.73 -23.92
C PHE A 597 -3.41 -0.45 -24.85
N GLY A 598 -2.82 -1.52 -24.31
CA GLY A 598 -2.31 -2.61 -25.13
C GLY A 598 -1.95 -3.91 -24.41
N GLY A 599 -1.25 -4.78 -25.13
CA GLY A 599 -0.61 -5.99 -24.60
C GLY A 599 0.62 -6.40 -25.42
N ALA A 600 1.37 -7.40 -24.95
CA ALA A 600 2.59 -7.89 -25.63
C ALA A 600 2.29 -9.05 -26.61
N LEU A 601 2.81 -8.92 -27.84
CA LEU A 601 2.83 -9.97 -28.86
C LEU A 601 4.14 -10.77 -28.76
N THR A 602 4.24 -11.57 -27.71
CA THR A 602 5.34 -12.54 -27.50
C THR A 602 5.22 -13.74 -28.43
N ASP A 603 6.28 -14.54 -28.55
CA ASP A 603 6.22 -15.82 -29.27
C ASP A 603 5.14 -16.72 -28.65
N SER A 604 5.09 -16.81 -27.32
CA SER A 604 4.09 -17.62 -26.60
C SER A 604 2.66 -17.14 -26.85
N ALA A 605 2.41 -15.84 -26.90
CA ALA A 605 1.09 -15.31 -27.26
C ALA A 605 0.73 -15.65 -28.71
N ALA A 606 1.67 -15.48 -29.64
CA ALA A 606 1.44 -15.78 -31.05
C ALA A 606 1.22 -17.29 -31.31
N ILE A 607 1.99 -18.16 -30.65
CA ILE A 607 1.83 -19.62 -30.69
C ILE A 607 0.44 -20.03 -30.16
N ASN A 608 0.03 -19.51 -29.00
CA ASN A 608 -1.29 -19.83 -28.44
C ASN A 608 -2.45 -19.38 -29.33
N ILE A 609 -2.35 -18.19 -29.92
CA ILE A 609 -3.35 -17.73 -30.89
C ILE A 609 -3.36 -18.69 -32.09
N LEU A 610 -2.22 -19.01 -32.69
CA LEU A 610 -2.16 -19.87 -33.88
C LEU A 610 -2.54 -21.35 -33.62
N ASN A 611 -2.52 -21.82 -32.37
CA ASN A 611 -3.00 -23.15 -31.99
C ASN A 611 -4.54 -23.30 -32.00
N LEU A 612 -5.30 -22.20 -32.12
CA LEU A 612 -6.74 -22.20 -32.39
C LEU A 612 -7.03 -22.39 -33.89
N SER A 613 -8.27 -22.75 -34.23
CA SER A 613 -8.75 -22.70 -35.61
C SER A 613 -8.76 -21.26 -36.15
N TYR A 614 -8.63 -21.08 -37.46
CA TYR A 614 -8.62 -19.74 -38.09
C TYR A 614 -9.87 -18.90 -37.74
N ALA A 615 -11.02 -19.54 -37.52
CA ALA A 615 -12.23 -18.86 -37.08
C ALA A 615 -12.12 -18.39 -35.62
N ALA A 616 -11.67 -19.25 -34.70
CA ALA A 616 -11.49 -18.89 -33.29
C ALA A 616 -10.38 -17.84 -33.10
N GLN A 617 -9.29 -17.94 -33.87
CA GLN A 617 -8.27 -16.89 -33.99
C GLN A 617 -8.87 -15.53 -34.31
N ASN A 618 -9.74 -15.44 -35.33
CA ASN A 618 -10.34 -14.17 -35.72
C ASN A 618 -11.28 -13.60 -34.64
N GLN A 619 -11.97 -14.46 -33.86
CA GLN A 619 -12.76 -14.00 -32.70
C GLN A 619 -11.87 -13.45 -31.59
N LEU A 620 -10.70 -14.04 -31.35
CA LEU A 620 -9.71 -13.58 -30.37
C LEU A 620 -9.11 -12.23 -30.80
N LEU A 621 -8.68 -12.10 -32.05
CA LEU A 621 -8.12 -10.84 -32.58
C LEU A 621 -9.18 -9.71 -32.56
N ARG A 622 -10.42 -9.98 -32.97
CA ARG A 622 -11.53 -9.02 -32.86
C ARG A 622 -11.76 -8.57 -31.43
N SER A 623 -11.71 -9.49 -30.46
CA SER A 623 -11.93 -9.19 -29.05
C SER A 623 -10.98 -8.09 -28.54
N TYR A 624 -9.71 -8.08 -28.96
CA TYR A 624 -8.77 -7.02 -28.58
C TYR A 624 -8.85 -5.78 -29.46
N PHE A 625 -8.85 -5.93 -30.79
CA PHE A 625 -8.46 -4.84 -31.69
C PHE A 625 -9.62 -4.14 -32.43
N SER A 626 -10.77 -4.81 -32.62
CA SER A 626 -11.88 -4.28 -33.43
C SER A 626 -12.90 -3.46 -32.64
N GLU A 627 -13.77 -2.71 -33.34
CA GLU A 627 -14.90 -1.99 -32.74
C GLU A 627 -15.88 -2.92 -32.00
N GLU A 628 -16.04 -4.18 -32.43
CA GLU A 628 -16.81 -5.21 -31.72
C GLU A 628 -16.12 -5.69 -30.41
N GLY A 629 -14.91 -5.18 -30.10
CA GLY A 629 -14.04 -5.55 -28.97
C GLY A 629 -13.49 -4.36 -28.18
N LEU A 630 -12.24 -4.44 -27.72
CA LEU A 630 -11.62 -3.46 -26.81
C LEU A 630 -10.88 -2.30 -27.50
N GLU A 631 -10.73 -2.32 -28.82
CA GLU A 631 -10.02 -1.28 -29.60
C GLU A 631 -8.62 -0.92 -29.05
N TYR A 632 -7.82 -1.94 -28.70
CA TYR A 632 -6.42 -1.81 -28.31
C TYR A 632 -5.61 -1.05 -29.37
N ASN A 633 -4.83 -0.04 -28.95
CA ASN A 633 -3.99 0.76 -29.84
C ASN A 633 -2.47 0.60 -29.59
N LEU A 634 -2.05 -0.03 -28.49
CA LEU A 634 -0.65 -0.32 -28.20
C LEU A 634 -0.33 -1.81 -28.33
N ILE A 635 0.85 -2.15 -28.84
CA ILE A 635 1.39 -3.52 -28.81
C ILE A 635 2.86 -3.48 -28.44
N ARG A 636 3.28 -4.24 -27.41
CA ARG A 636 4.71 -4.44 -27.10
C ARG A 636 5.27 -5.65 -27.84
N PHE A 637 6.50 -5.56 -28.31
CA PHE A 637 7.10 -6.54 -29.22
C PHE A 637 8.52 -6.92 -28.80
N PRO A 638 8.82 -8.21 -28.55
CA PRO A 638 10.19 -8.65 -28.25
C PRO A 638 11.12 -8.55 -29.46
N ILE A 639 12.29 -7.92 -29.27
CA ILE A 639 13.41 -8.00 -30.23
C ILE A 639 14.21 -9.26 -29.89
N GLY A 640 14.17 -10.26 -30.76
CA GLY A 640 14.68 -11.61 -30.47
C GLY A 640 13.75 -12.41 -29.54
N CYS A 641 14.32 -13.36 -28.78
CA CYS A 641 13.57 -14.12 -27.78
C CYS A 641 13.26 -13.32 -26.50
N SER A 642 12.20 -13.73 -25.81
CA SER A 642 11.92 -13.39 -24.41
C SER A 642 12.06 -14.64 -23.53
N ASP A 643 11.68 -14.59 -22.26
CA ASP A 643 11.36 -15.79 -21.48
C ASP A 643 10.08 -16.47 -21.98
N PHE A 644 9.10 -15.67 -22.46
CA PHE A 644 7.93 -16.10 -23.23
C PHE A 644 8.24 -16.38 -24.72
N SER A 645 9.24 -17.25 -24.89
CA SER A 645 9.62 -17.94 -26.12
C SER A 645 9.71 -19.46 -25.84
N THR A 646 9.92 -20.28 -26.87
CA THR A 646 10.13 -21.74 -26.72
C THR A 646 11.60 -22.15 -26.67
N ARG A 647 12.52 -21.20 -26.88
CA ARG A 647 13.99 -21.36 -26.86
C ARG A 647 14.66 -19.98 -26.76
N PRO A 648 15.91 -19.87 -26.30
CA PRO A 648 16.72 -18.67 -26.50
C PRO A 648 17.11 -18.51 -27.98
N TYR A 649 17.02 -17.28 -28.51
CA TYR A 649 17.57 -16.88 -29.81
C TYR A 649 17.73 -15.35 -29.96
N SER A 650 18.70 -14.93 -30.76
CA SER A 650 18.79 -13.59 -31.34
C SER A 650 18.64 -13.66 -32.86
N TYR A 651 18.73 -12.52 -33.54
CA TYR A 651 18.76 -12.48 -35.02
C TYR A 651 20.16 -12.73 -35.61
N ASP A 652 21.23 -12.77 -34.79
CA ASP A 652 22.61 -12.92 -35.26
C ASP A 652 23.42 -13.99 -34.49
N ASP A 653 22.80 -15.16 -34.29
CA ASP A 653 23.44 -16.29 -33.59
C ASP A 653 24.32 -17.17 -34.49
N ARG A 654 24.30 -16.95 -35.81
CA ARG A 654 24.94 -17.85 -36.81
C ARG A 654 26.42 -17.59 -37.01
N CYS A 655 26.88 -16.39 -36.71
CA CYS A 655 28.25 -15.94 -36.90
C CYS A 655 28.78 -15.39 -35.57
N VAL A 656 30.08 -15.51 -35.34
CA VAL A 656 30.76 -15.01 -34.15
C VAL A 656 31.59 -13.80 -34.56
N ASP A 657 31.56 -12.75 -33.75
CA ASP A 657 32.33 -11.51 -34.02
C ASP A 657 31.90 -10.80 -35.33
N ASP A 658 30.61 -10.85 -35.69
CA ASP A 658 30.05 -10.19 -36.88
C ASP A 658 29.64 -8.72 -36.62
N PHE A 659 30.64 -7.85 -36.43
CA PHE A 659 30.46 -6.40 -36.22
C PHE A 659 29.85 -5.66 -37.42
N GLU A 660 29.61 -6.34 -38.54
CA GLU A 660 28.94 -5.80 -39.73
C GLU A 660 27.51 -6.35 -39.92
N LEU A 661 27.03 -7.23 -39.02
CA LEU A 661 25.70 -7.84 -39.03
C LEU A 661 25.31 -8.49 -40.37
N LYS A 662 26.30 -9.11 -41.04
CA LYS A 662 26.13 -9.82 -42.33
C LYS A 662 25.28 -11.07 -42.20
N CYS A 663 25.29 -11.71 -41.03
CA CYS A 663 24.57 -12.94 -40.74
C CYS A 663 23.21 -12.71 -40.06
N PHE A 664 22.84 -11.45 -39.79
CA PHE A 664 21.54 -11.05 -39.21
C PHE A 664 20.38 -11.54 -40.08
N GLU A 665 19.45 -12.28 -39.48
CA GLU A 665 18.21 -12.73 -40.11
C GLU A 665 17.08 -12.84 -39.08
N LEU A 666 15.89 -12.36 -39.43
CA LEU A 666 14.71 -12.51 -38.58
C LEU A 666 14.37 -13.99 -38.41
N ALA A 667 14.06 -14.39 -37.18
CA ALA A 667 13.87 -15.79 -36.84
C ALA A 667 12.64 -16.42 -37.54
N PRO A 668 12.54 -17.76 -37.60
CA PRO A 668 11.30 -18.45 -38.01
C PRO A 668 10.07 -18.01 -37.19
N GLU A 669 10.27 -17.71 -35.92
CA GLU A 669 9.28 -17.16 -34.99
C GLU A 669 8.75 -15.79 -35.45
N ASP A 670 9.62 -14.91 -35.95
CA ASP A 670 9.23 -13.63 -36.56
C ASP A 670 8.53 -13.84 -37.90
N THR A 671 9.23 -14.49 -38.84
CA THR A 671 8.86 -14.55 -40.26
C THR A 671 7.66 -15.43 -40.58
N LYS A 672 7.39 -16.46 -39.76
CA LYS A 672 6.30 -17.43 -39.99
C LYS A 672 5.14 -17.31 -39.02
N ILE A 673 5.37 -16.67 -37.87
CA ILE A 673 4.39 -16.59 -36.76
C ILE A 673 4.05 -15.12 -36.46
N ARG A 674 5.00 -14.31 -35.97
CA ARG A 674 4.69 -12.97 -35.45
C ARG A 674 4.33 -11.95 -36.53
N ILE A 675 5.08 -11.84 -37.63
CA ILE A 675 4.79 -10.90 -38.73
C ILE A 675 3.44 -11.20 -39.42
N PRO A 676 3.13 -12.45 -39.84
CA PRO A 676 1.82 -12.78 -40.42
C PRO A 676 0.64 -12.55 -39.46
N LEU A 677 0.84 -12.74 -38.16
CA LEU A 677 -0.19 -12.49 -37.16
C LEU A 677 -0.36 -10.99 -36.88
N LEU A 678 0.72 -10.22 -36.86
CA LEU A 678 0.70 -8.77 -36.66
C LEU A 678 -0.02 -8.05 -37.82
N HIS A 679 0.15 -8.49 -39.06
CA HIS A 679 -0.66 -7.98 -40.18
C HIS A 679 -2.16 -8.25 -40.02
N ARG A 680 -2.55 -9.40 -39.44
CA ARG A 680 -3.97 -9.69 -39.13
C ARG A 680 -4.50 -8.87 -37.97
N ILE A 681 -3.64 -8.54 -37.00
CA ILE A 681 -3.96 -7.62 -35.91
C ILE A 681 -4.18 -6.20 -36.47
N MET A 682 -3.28 -5.71 -37.32
CA MET A 682 -3.42 -4.44 -38.05
C MET A 682 -4.70 -4.41 -38.90
N ALA A 683 -5.05 -5.50 -39.58
CA ALA A 683 -6.29 -5.62 -40.36
C ALA A 683 -7.58 -5.76 -39.51
N HIS A 684 -7.46 -5.87 -38.19
CA HIS A 684 -8.58 -5.85 -37.25
C HIS A 684 -8.65 -4.57 -36.40
N ALA A 685 -7.63 -3.71 -36.45
CA ALA A 685 -7.58 -2.46 -35.72
C ALA A 685 -8.12 -1.29 -36.55
N GLU A 686 -9.16 -0.62 -36.07
CA GLU A 686 -9.68 0.61 -36.69
C GLU A 686 -8.96 1.86 -36.18
N ARG A 687 -8.37 1.78 -34.98
CA ARG A 687 -7.48 2.81 -34.42
C ARG A 687 -6.03 2.54 -34.87
N PRO A 688 -5.22 3.57 -35.14
CA PRO A 688 -3.80 3.41 -35.45
C PRO A 688 -3.06 2.63 -34.35
N LEU A 689 -2.38 1.54 -34.74
CA LEU A 689 -1.57 0.74 -33.82
C LEU A 689 -0.18 1.37 -33.66
N SER A 690 0.21 1.65 -32.42
CA SER A 690 1.57 2.07 -32.05
C SER A 690 2.32 0.90 -31.43
N LEU A 691 3.39 0.46 -32.10
CA LEU A 691 4.21 -0.65 -31.65
C LEU A 691 5.38 -0.16 -30.78
N VAL A 692 5.64 -0.86 -29.67
CA VAL A 692 6.75 -0.59 -28.74
C VAL A 692 7.68 -1.80 -28.73
N SER A 693 8.87 -1.68 -29.31
CA SER A 693 9.85 -2.80 -29.33
C SER A 693 10.79 -2.74 -28.12
N SER A 694 11.13 -3.89 -27.51
CA SER A 694 12.16 -3.96 -26.45
C SER A 694 13.01 -5.23 -26.60
N PRO A 695 14.35 -5.18 -26.41
CA PRO A 695 15.20 -6.36 -26.40
C PRO A 695 15.36 -6.91 -24.97
N TRP A 696 15.22 -8.22 -24.83
CA TRP A 696 15.57 -8.92 -23.59
C TRP A 696 17.08 -9.21 -23.58
N THR A 697 17.61 -9.72 -24.67
CA THR A 697 19.00 -10.14 -24.78
C THR A 697 19.61 -9.69 -26.11
N SER A 698 20.92 -9.86 -26.25
CA SER A 698 21.68 -9.55 -27.47
C SER A 698 22.27 -10.83 -28.06
N PRO A 699 22.75 -10.82 -29.33
CA PRO A 699 23.52 -11.92 -29.91
C PRO A 699 24.56 -12.47 -28.96
N GLY A 700 24.60 -13.80 -28.79
CA GLY A 700 25.36 -14.42 -27.70
C GLY A 700 26.84 -14.06 -27.71
N TRP A 701 27.41 -13.84 -28.90
CA TRP A 701 28.80 -13.45 -29.10
C TRP A 701 29.11 -12.00 -28.67
N LEU A 702 28.13 -11.10 -28.54
CA LEU A 702 28.30 -9.75 -27.99
C LEU A 702 28.38 -9.74 -26.45
N ARG A 703 28.08 -10.85 -25.77
CA ARG A 703 27.86 -10.91 -24.31
C ARG A 703 29.00 -11.60 -23.57
N ASP A 704 29.30 -11.16 -22.35
CA ASP A 704 30.42 -11.70 -21.56
C ASP A 704 30.31 -13.22 -21.31
N ASN A 705 29.09 -13.75 -21.16
CA ASN A 705 28.85 -15.18 -20.99
C ASN A 705 28.94 -16.00 -22.30
N ASN A 706 29.09 -15.35 -23.45
CA ASN A 706 29.09 -15.93 -24.80
C ASN A 706 27.83 -16.76 -25.14
N LYS A 707 26.66 -16.42 -24.57
CA LYS A 707 25.38 -17.09 -24.83
C LYS A 707 24.23 -16.08 -24.97
N VAL A 708 23.15 -16.46 -25.64
CA VAL A 708 21.91 -15.67 -25.71
C VAL A 708 21.12 -15.73 -24.40
N GLN A 709 21.03 -16.92 -23.82
CA GLN A 709 20.45 -17.18 -22.50
C GLN A 709 21.25 -16.57 -21.35
N GLY A 710 20.58 -16.48 -20.20
CA GLY A 710 21.16 -16.10 -18.92
C GLY A 710 21.53 -14.64 -18.80
N LYS A 711 21.78 -14.22 -17.56
CA LYS A 711 22.08 -12.83 -17.22
C LYS A 711 23.52 -12.51 -17.59
N SER A 712 23.74 -11.43 -18.34
CA SER A 712 25.09 -11.03 -18.75
C SER A 712 25.16 -9.55 -19.08
N ARG A 713 26.34 -9.05 -19.42
CA ARG A 713 26.55 -7.69 -19.95
C ARG A 713 27.03 -7.78 -21.39
N ILE A 714 26.83 -6.69 -22.14
CA ILE A 714 27.50 -6.49 -23.43
C ILE A 714 28.98 -6.27 -23.16
N LYS A 715 29.84 -6.95 -23.92
CA LYS A 715 31.31 -6.86 -23.82
C LYS A 715 31.79 -5.42 -23.97
N GLY A 716 32.87 -5.08 -23.24
CA GLY A 716 33.55 -3.80 -23.42
C GLY A 716 32.81 -2.62 -22.79
N LYS A 717 32.62 -1.53 -23.53
CA LYS A 717 32.01 -0.28 -23.04
C LYS A 717 31.38 0.58 -24.16
N PRO A 718 30.49 1.52 -23.84
CA PRO A 718 29.95 2.48 -24.80
C PRO A 718 31.02 3.18 -25.64
N GLY A 719 30.67 3.47 -26.89
CA GLY A 719 31.55 4.01 -27.92
C GLY A 719 32.43 2.98 -28.63
N ASP A 720 32.48 1.71 -28.17
CA ASP A 720 33.29 0.64 -28.77
C ASP A 720 32.55 -0.21 -29.82
N ARG A 721 33.27 -1.17 -30.43
CA ARG A 721 32.71 -2.00 -31.51
C ARG A 721 31.53 -2.87 -31.07
N TYR A 722 31.48 -3.32 -29.81
CA TYR A 722 30.38 -4.17 -29.32
C TYR A 722 29.12 -3.34 -29.12
N HIS A 723 29.25 -2.17 -28.52
CA HIS A 723 28.12 -1.28 -28.27
C HIS A 723 27.59 -0.64 -29.56
N LYS A 724 28.47 -0.26 -30.50
CA LYS A 724 28.06 0.19 -31.84
C LYS A 724 27.38 -0.91 -32.64
N THR A 725 27.77 -2.17 -32.47
CA THR A 725 27.06 -3.29 -33.09
C THR A 725 25.69 -3.52 -32.45
N MET A 726 25.56 -3.39 -31.13
CA MET A 726 24.24 -3.44 -30.47
C MET A 726 23.33 -2.31 -30.96
N ALA A 727 23.83 -1.07 -31.08
CA ALA A 727 23.08 0.04 -31.66
C ALA A 727 22.62 -0.27 -33.10
N ASN A 728 23.55 -0.74 -33.96
CA ASN A 728 23.23 -1.15 -35.32
C ASN A 728 22.25 -2.34 -35.39
N TYR A 729 22.22 -3.23 -34.38
CA TYR A 729 21.28 -4.35 -34.30
C TYR A 729 19.84 -3.88 -34.09
N PHE A 730 19.61 -2.80 -33.33
CA PHE A 730 18.29 -2.12 -33.30
C PHE A 730 17.91 -1.59 -34.67
N ILE A 731 18.80 -0.83 -35.32
CA ILE A 731 18.51 -0.23 -36.64
C ILE A 731 18.22 -1.33 -37.67
N ARG A 732 18.97 -2.43 -37.63
CA ARG A 732 18.76 -3.57 -38.53
C ARG A 732 17.45 -4.31 -38.27
N PHE A 733 17.02 -4.44 -37.01
CA PHE A 733 15.69 -4.93 -36.67
C PHE A 733 14.59 -4.04 -37.27
N LEU A 734 14.71 -2.71 -37.11
CA LEU A 734 13.77 -1.75 -37.70
C LEU A 734 13.75 -1.82 -39.24
N ASP A 735 14.92 -1.97 -39.89
CA ASP A 735 15.02 -2.16 -41.34
C ASP A 735 14.30 -3.43 -41.84
N GLU A 736 14.53 -4.59 -41.20
CA GLU A 736 13.90 -5.84 -41.64
C GLU A 736 12.38 -5.85 -41.39
N TYR A 737 11.89 -5.19 -40.33
CA TYR A 737 10.45 -5.01 -40.11
C TYR A 737 9.83 -3.98 -41.08
N ALA A 738 10.54 -2.89 -41.40
CA ALA A 738 10.09 -1.90 -42.38
C ALA A 738 9.95 -2.49 -43.79
N LYS A 739 10.80 -3.45 -44.19
CA LYS A 739 10.64 -4.22 -45.44
C LYS A 739 9.34 -5.04 -45.49
N ASN A 740 8.78 -5.38 -44.33
CA ASN A 740 7.49 -6.04 -44.20
C ASN A 740 6.33 -5.03 -44.06
N ASN A 741 6.56 -3.73 -44.23
CA ASN A 741 5.60 -2.64 -44.00
C ASN A 741 5.13 -2.55 -42.53
N ILE A 742 6.01 -2.86 -41.58
CA ILE A 742 5.76 -2.73 -40.15
C ILE A 742 6.74 -1.70 -39.56
N THR A 743 6.20 -0.62 -39.01
CA THR A 743 6.95 0.49 -38.40
C THR A 743 6.68 0.56 -36.90
N PHE A 744 7.70 0.87 -36.10
CA PHE A 744 7.57 1.04 -34.66
C PHE A 744 7.31 2.50 -34.29
N TRP A 745 6.53 2.74 -33.23
CA TRP A 745 6.36 4.07 -32.64
C TRP A 745 7.48 4.37 -31.65
N ALA A 746 7.87 3.37 -30.85
CA ALA A 746 8.91 3.51 -29.84
C ALA A 746 9.80 2.27 -29.72
N LEU A 747 11.04 2.46 -29.27
CA LEU A 747 11.94 1.39 -28.85
C LEU A 747 12.47 1.64 -27.44
N SER A 748 12.49 0.60 -26.62
CA SER A 748 13.21 0.58 -25.35
C SER A 748 14.67 0.22 -25.56
N SER A 749 15.56 0.87 -24.82
CA SER A 749 16.99 0.59 -24.83
C SER A 749 17.36 -0.77 -24.21
N GLN A 750 16.54 -1.33 -23.31
CA GLN A 750 16.70 -2.69 -22.73
C GLN A 750 15.49 -3.05 -21.84
N ASN A 751 14.98 -4.29 -21.93
CA ASN A 751 13.99 -4.86 -21.00
C ASN A 751 14.62 -5.23 -19.64
N GLU A 752 14.07 -4.75 -18.52
CA GLU A 752 14.50 -5.04 -17.13
C GLU A 752 16.03 -5.04 -16.87
N PRO A 753 16.76 -3.96 -17.24
CA PRO A 753 18.21 -3.87 -17.10
C PRO A 753 18.78 -4.12 -15.69
N LEU A 754 17.96 -4.04 -14.62
CA LEU A 754 18.40 -4.27 -13.23
C LEU A 754 17.56 -5.33 -12.49
N PHE A 755 16.23 -5.30 -12.55
CA PHE A 755 15.39 -6.15 -11.69
C PHE A 755 15.57 -7.64 -11.94
N ALA A 756 15.76 -8.04 -13.20
CA ALA A 756 15.99 -9.42 -13.58
C ALA A 756 17.21 -10.06 -12.86
N ILE A 757 18.16 -9.26 -12.34
CA ILE A 757 19.26 -9.75 -11.48
C ILE A 757 18.73 -10.43 -10.21
N LEU A 758 17.64 -9.92 -9.63
CA LEU A 758 17.06 -10.39 -8.35
C LEU A 758 16.25 -11.70 -8.47
N LEU A 759 15.82 -12.07 -9.69
CA LEU A 759 15.10 -13.32 -9.92
C LEU A 759 16.01 -14.54 -9.73
N ASN A 760 15.60 -15.59 -9.03
CA ASN A 760 16.43 -16.80 -8.87
C ASN A 760 16.31 -17.77 -10.08
N LEU A 761 16.59 -17.25 -11.28
CA LEU A 761 16.56 -17.94 -12.57
C LEU A 761 17.89 -17.66 -13.29
N GLU A 762 18.73 -18.69 -13.50
CA GLU A 762 20.07 -18.50 -14.08
C GLU A 762 20.03 -18.19 -15.57
N ASP A 763 19.19 -18.90 -16.33
CA ASP A 763 19.06 -18.79 -17.78
C ASP A 763 18.17 -17.63 -18.27
N PHE A 764 17.61 -16.80 -17.36
CA PHE A 764 16.74 -15.68 -17.74
C PHE A 764 17.44 -14.69 -18.70
N PRO A 765 16.89 -14.42 -19.89
CA PRO A 765 17.57 -13.62 -20.91
C PRO A 765 17.51 -12.12 -20.57
N VAL A 766 18.63 -11.55 -20.11
CA VAL A 766 18.73 -10.10 -19.81
C VAL A 766 20.13 -9.53 -20.06
N ASN A 767 20.25 -8.41 -20.78
CA ASN A 767 21.47 -7.60 -20.73
C ASN A 767 21.39 -6.65 -19.53
N ILE A 768 22.35 -6.76 -18.61
CA ILE A 768 22.43 -5.91 -17.42
C ILE A 768 23.02 -4.56 -17.79
N PHE A 769 22.33 -3.48 -17.44
CA PHE A 769 22.86 -2.11 -17.47
C PHE A 769 22.79 -1.49 -16.08
N LEU A 770 23.75 -0.62 -15.77
CA LEU A 770 23.61 0.41 -14.73
C LEU A 770 23.06 1.69 -15.38
N PRO A 771 22.38 2.60 -14.67
CA PRO A 771 21.81 3.80 -15.27
C PRO A 771 22.85 4.66 -16.00
N GLN A 772 24.08 4.77 -15.48
CA GLN A 772 25.18 5.46 -16.15
C GLN A 772 25.61 4.75 -17.45
N HIS A 773 25.56 3.41 -17.47
CA HIS A 773 25.89 2.61 -18.66
C HIS A 773 24.79 2.73 -19.72
N GLN A 774 23.51 2.77 -19.32
CA GLN A 774 22.40 3.05 -20.24
C GLN A 774 22.52 4.48 -20.81
N ARG A 775 22.81 5.48 -19.98
CA ARG A 775 23.10 6.87 -20.41
C ARG A 775 24.23 6.91 -21.44
N ASP A 776 25.39 6.32 -21.11
CA ASP A 776 26.58 6.43 -21.95
C ASP A 776 26.41 5.65 -23.27
N PHE A 777 25.69 4.52 -23.26
CA PHE A 777 25.28 3.80 -24.48
C PHE A 777 24.33 4.63 -25.37
N ILE A 778 23.44 5.43 -24.79
CA ILE A 778 22.57 6.34 -25.55
C ILE A 778 23.38 7.50 -26.16
N ILE A 779 24.36 8.05 -25.43
CA ILE A 779 25.20 9.17 -25.91
C ILE A 779 26.15 8.74 -27.03
N GLU A 780 26.87 7.63 -26.86
CA GLU A 780 27.99 7.25 -27.73
C GLU A 780 27.58 6.36 -28.92
N ASP A 781 26.45 5.66 -28.82
CA ASP A 781 26.07 4.58 -29.73
C ASP A 781 24.60 4.67 -30.22
N LEU A 782 23.62 4.44 -29.34
CA LEU A 782 22.22 4.21 -29.74
C LEU A 782 21.50 5.46 -30.24
N GLY A 783 21.63 6.59 -29.52
CA GLY A 783 21.02 7.87 -29.92
C GLY A 783 21.55 8.36 -31.28
N PRO A 784 22.87 8.47 -31.47
CA PRO A 784 23.46 8.81 -32.76
C PRO A 784 23.09 7.84 -33.90
N ALA A 785 23.07 6.53 -33.64
CA ALA A 785 22.69 5.55 -34.66
C ALA A 785 21.23 5.68 -35.09
N LEU A 786 20.31 5.90 -34.14
CA LEU A 786 18.89 6.07 -34.43
C LEU A 786 18.63 7.38 -35.20
N ALA A 787 19.21 8.49 -34.73
CA ALA A 787 19.07 9.80 -35.37
C ALA A 787 19.72 9.88 -36.78
N ALA A 788 20.73 9.05 -37.06
CA ALA A 788 21.34 8.95 -38.39
C ALA A 788 20.65 7.94 -39.33
N SER A 789 19.68 7.16 -38.82
CA SER A 789 18.95 6.14 -39.59
C SER A 789 17.71 6.70 -40.29
N HIS A 790 17.06 5.87 -41.12
CA HIS A 790 15.74 6.16 -41.68
C HIS A 790 14.60 6.09 -40.64
N HIS A 791 14.90 5.75 -39.38
CA HIS A 791 13.95 5.57 -38.28
C HIS A 791 14.12 6.63 -37.20
N CYS A 792 14.63 7.82 -37.54
CA CYS A 792 14.92 8.91 -36.61
C CYS A 792 13.70 9.42 -35.82
N ASP A 793 12.49 9.17 -36.30
CA ASP A 793 11.23 9.56 -35.65
C ASP A 793 10.75 8.54 -34.58
N VAL A 794 11.41 7.38 -34.46
CA VAL A 794 11.08 6.36 -33.45
C VAL A 794 11.48 6.85 -32.07
N GLN A 795 10.52 6.84 -31.14
CA GLN A 795 10.70 7.39 -29.80
C GLN A 795 11.56 6.46 -28.92
N LEU A 796 12.58 7.00 -28.26
CA LEU A 796 13.47 6.21 -27.40
C LEU A 796 12.95 6.19 -25.95
N ILE A 797 12.86 4.98 -25.39
CA ILE A 797 12.41 4.72 -24.03
C ILE A 797 13.59 4.23 -23.17
N VAL A 798 13.69 4.79 -21.96
CA VAL A 798 14.68 4.42 -20.94
C VAL A 798 14.02 3.78 -19.71
N LEU A 799 14.84 3.26 -18.79
CA LEU A 799 14.44 2.37 -17.70
C LEU A 799 13.84 1.04 -18.20
N ASP A 800 12.54 0.99 -18.55
CA ASP A 800 11.79 -0.22 -18.97
C ASP A 800 11.97 -1.35 -17.94
N ASP A 801 11.76 -0.98 -16.67
CA ASP A 801 11.96 -1.76 -15.45
C ASP A 801 11.09 -1.18 -14.30
N GLN A 802 11.18 -1.72 -13.09
CA GLN A 802 10.28 -1.39 -11.98
C GLN A 802 10.42 0.06 -11.50
N ARG A 803 9.29 0.68 -11.11
CA ARG A 803 9.28 2.08 -10.62
C ARG A 803 10.11 2.37 -9.37
N ILE A 804 10.62 1.35 -8.66
CA ILE A 804 11.54 1.54 -7.51
C ILE A 804 12.86 2.21 -7.92
N SER A 805 13.24 2.10 -9.19
CA SER A 805 14.40 2.76 -9.77
C SER A 805 14.20 4.27 -9.97
N LEU A 806 12.97 4.79 -9.80
CA LEU A 806 12.63 6.21 -9.96
C LEU A 806 12.61 6.95 -8.61
N PRO A 807 13.03 8.23 -8.56
CA PRO A 807 13.53 9.06 -9.68
C PRO A 807 15.01 8.83 -10.02
N TYR A 808 15.72 7.95 -9.31
CA TYR A 808 17.19 7.81 -9.42
C TYR A 808 17.69 7.56 -10.86
N TRP A 809 17.07 6.60 -11.56
CA TRP A 809 17.43 6.26 -12.94
C TRP A 809 17.16 7.41 -13.93
N ALA A 810 16.07 8.16 -13.72
CA ALA A 810 15.78 9.36 -14.49
C ALA A 810 16.83 10.46 -14.24
N ASN A 811 17.24 10.67 -12.98
CA ASN A 811 18.30 11.63 -12.63
C ASN A 811 19.63 11.31 -13.31
N GLU A 812 20.02 10.04 -13.35
CA GLU A 812 21.30 9.62 -13.93
C GLU A 812 21.32 9.69 -15.46
N VAL A 813 20.18 9.43 -16.13
CA VAL A 813 20.08 9.46 -17.60
C VAL A 813 19.65 10.84 -18.10
N LEU A 814 18.49 11.35 -17.68
CA LEU A 814 17.90 12.61 -18.16
C LEU A 814 18.55 13.86 -17.53
N GLY A 815 19.23 13.72 -16.39
CA GLY A 815 20.07 14.78 -15.83
C GLY A 815 21.32 15.10 -16.68
N ASN A 816 21.63 14.27 -17.68
CA ASN A 816 22.61 14.58 -18.72
C ASN A 816 21.88 15.03 -19.99
N SER A 817 22.06 16.30 -20.37
CA SER A 817 21.39 16.90 -21.52
C SER A 817 21.72 16.25 -22.87
N THR A 818 22.87 15.60 -23.02
CA THR A 818 23.23 14.89 -24.26
C THR A 818 22.48 13.58 -24.40
N ALA A 819 22.26 12.84 -23.31
CA ALA A 819 21.39 11.66 -23.32
C ALA A 819 19.92 12.06 -23.46
N ALA A 820 19.49 13.08 -22.69
CA ALA A 820 18.12 13.58 -22.69
C ALA A 820 17.65 14.03 -24.09
N ALA A 821 18.55 14.62 -24.91
CA ALA A 821 18.25 15.04 -26.27
C ALA A 821 17.87 13.90 -27.24
N PHE A 822 18.14 12.64 -26.88
CA PHE A 822 17.75 11.45 -27.66
C PHE A 822 16.54 10.70 -27.06
N VAL A 823 16.09 11.03 -25.84
CA VAL A 823 15.11 10.24 -25.08
C VAL A 823 13.74 10.91 -25.10
N SER A 824 12.68 10.13 -25.31
CA SER A 824 11.30 10.62 -25.35
C SER A 824 10.51 10.32 -24.07
N GLY A 825 10.85 9.24 -23.37
CA GLY A 825 10.07 8.78 -22.22
C GLY A 825 10.69 7.63 -21.42
N ILE A 826 9.96 7.22 -20.39
CA ILE A 826 10.40 6.25 -19.37
C ILE A 826 9.40 5.08 -19.33
N GLY A 827 9.92 3.88 -19.55
CA GLY A 827 9.18 2.61 -19.46
C GLY A 827 9.17 2.11 -18.02
N ILE A 828 8.03 1.59 -17.57
CA ILE A 828 7.78 1.23 -16.17
C ILE A 828 7.08 -0.11 -16.07
N HIS A 829 7.61 -0.99 -15.21
CA HIS A 829 7.08 -2.34 -14.93
C HIS A 829 6.42 -2.40 -13.53
N TRP A 830 5.39 -3.24 -13.37
CA TRP A 830 4.51 -3.22 -12.18
C TRP A 830 4.97 -4.08 -10.98
N TYR A 831 5.99 -4.94 -11.11
CA TYR A 831 6.19 -6.06 -10.19
C TYR A 831 6.63 -5.65 -8.77
N MET A 832 7.18 -4.44 -8.62
CA MET A 832 7.51 -3.83 -7.32
C MET A 832 6.60 -2.65 -6.92
N ASP A 833 5.49 -2.41 -7.63
CA ASP A 833 4.50 -1.36 -7.28
C ASP A 833 3.99 -1.49 -5.84
N TYR A 834 3.95 -2.71 -5.32
CA TYR A 834 3.55 -3.04 -3.95
C TYR A 834 4.43 -2.37 -2.89
N PHE A 835 5.75 -2.29 -3.13
CA PHE A 835 6.73 -1.76 -2.18
C PHE A 835 6.93 -0.25 -2.32
N THR A 836 6.33 0.36 -3.35
CA THR A 836 6.65 1.73 -3.79
C THR A 836 5.38 2.53 -4.03
N PRO A 837 5.05 3.51 -3.17
CA PRO A 837 3.98 4.45 -3.46
C PRO A 837 4.31 5.24 -4.75
N PRO A 838 3.30 5.60 -5.56
CA PRO A 838 3.51 6.34 -6.81
C PRO A 838 3.98 7.78 -6.59
N GLY A 839 3.60 8.44 -5.49
CA GLY A 839 3.97 9.84 -5.23
C GLY A 839 5.48 10.10 -5.15
N PRO A 840 6.25 9.34 -4.35
CA PRO A 840 7.71 9.46 -4.28
C PRO A 840 8.46 9.02 -5.55
N THR A 841 7.81 8.32 -6.47
CA THR A 841 8.43 7.72 -7.67
C THR A 841 7.97 8.46 -8.94
N LEU A 842 6.72 8.29 -9.34
CA LEU A 842 6.09 8.86 -10.54
C LEU A 842 5.95 10.39 -10.43
N ASP A 843 5.30 10.91 -9.38
CA ASP A 843 5.08 12.37 -9.29
C ASP A 843 6.40 13.14 -9.08
N VAL A 844 7.38 12.56 -8.39
CA VAL A 844 8.73 13.15 -8.30
C VAL A 844 9.41 13.17 -9.66
N THR A 845 9.35 12.06 -10.41
CA THR A 845 9.97 11.98 -11.74
C THR A 845 9.33 12.97 -12.71
N HIS A 846 8.00 13.03 -12.78
CA HIS A 846 7.31 13.99 -13.65
C HIS A 846 7.56 15.45 -13.23
N ARG A 847 7.69 15.77 -11.93
CA ARG A 847 8.07 17.12 -11.49
C ARG A 847 9.52 17.51 -11.84
N LEU A 848 10.42 16.54 -12.03
CA LEU A 848 11.81 16.79 -12.41
C LEU A 848 12.01 16.78 -13.94
N TYR A 849 11.23 15.96 -14.64
CA TYR A 849 11.33 15.71 -16.09
C TYR A 849 9.93 15.73 -16.73
N PRO A 850 9.23 16.88 -16.74
CA PRO A 850 7.82 16.96 -17.14
C PRO A 850 7.58 16.68 -18.63
N ASP A 851 8.58 16.98 -19.47
CA ASP A 851 8.51 16.84 -20.93
C ASP A 851 8.68 15.38 -21.41
N PHE A 852 9.05 14.45 -20.52
CA PHE A 852 9.31 13.05 -20.82
C PHE A 852 8.11 12.19 -20.39
N PHE A 853 7.52 11.43 -21.31
CA PHE A 853 6.32 10.66 -20.99
C PHE A 853 6.63 9.48 -20.05
N LEU A 854 5.73 9.21 -19.09
CA LEU A 854 5.75 7.98 -18.30
C LEU A 854 4.80 6.96 -18.96
N LEU A 855 5.27 5.74 -19.22
CA LEU A 855 4.49 4.67 -19.83
C LEU A 855 4.66 3.37 -19.04
N TYR A 856 3.56 2.74 -18.60
CA TYR A 856 3.63 1.37 -18.09
C TYR A 856 3.76 0.41 -19.28
N THR A 857 4.96 -0.12 -19.47
CA THR A 857 5.34 -0.96 -20.61
C THR A 857 5.07 -2.45 -20.36
N GLU A 858 5.01 -2.88 -19.10
CA GLU A 858 4.72 -4.28 -18.74
C GLU A 858 3.98 -4.41 -17.39
N ALA A 859 2.99 -5.31 -17.36
CA ALA A 859 2.35 -5.78 -16.14
C ALA A 859 1.73 -7.17 -16.34
N CYS A 860 1.86 -8.08 -15.36
CA CYS A 860 1.11 -9.34 -15.36
C CYS A 860 0.73 -9.85 -13.96
N ASN A 861 -0.42 -10.51 -13.84
CA ASN A 861 -0.74 -11.32 -12.67
C ASN A 861 -0.05 -12.70 -12.72
N GLY A 862 0.19 -13.33 -11.57
CA GLY A 862 0.72 -14.70 -11.49
C GLY A 862 2.26 -14.81 -11.32
N PHE A 863 2.99 -13.71 -11.47
CA PHE A 863 4.46 -13.67 -11.39
C PHE A 863 5.06 -14.30 -10.10
N LEU A 864 4.60 -13.92 -8.90
CA LEU A 864 5.17 -14.43 -7.63
C LEU A 864 5.20 -15.97 -7.58
N PRO A 865 6.27 -16.61 -7.06
CA PRO A 865 6.42 -18.07 -7.04
C PRO A 865 5.31 -18.84 -6.31
N SER A 866 4.64 -18.22 -5.34
CA SER A 866 3.53 -18.80 -4.57
C SER A 866 2.15 -18.65 -5.22
N ASN A 867 2.04 -17.97 -6.37
CA ASN A 867 0.78 -17.87 -7.11
C ASN A 867 0.45 -19.18 -7.84
N VAL A 868 -0.84 -19.53 -7.86
CA VAL A 868 -1.40 -20.29 -9.00
C VAL A 868 -1.18 -19.46 -10.27
N LYS A 869 -0.59 -20.03 -11.31
CA LYS A 869 -0.14 -19.29 -12.49
C LYS A 869 -1.32 -18.74 -13.30
N VAL A 870 -2.09 -19.59 -13.98
CA VAL A 870 -3.39 -19.23 -14.55
C VAL A 870 -4.50 -19.41 -13.51
N ALA A 871 -5.26 -18.37 -13.20
CA ALA A 871 -6.40 -18.44 -12.28
C ALA A 871 -7.70 -18.08 -13.00
N LEU A 872 -8.27 -19.04 -13.72
CA LEU A 872 -9.49 -18.86 -14.51
C LEU A 872 -10.66 -18.30 -13.68
N GLY A 873 -11.22 -17.20 -14.14
CA GLY A 873 -12.37 -16.51 -13.57
C GLY A 873 -12.03 -15.59 -12.39
N ASN A 874 -10.76 -15.43 -12.03
CA ASN A 874 -10.36 -14.75 -10.79
C ASN A 874 -10.64 -13.22 -10.85
N TRP A 875 -11.73 -12.80 -10.20
CA TRP A 875 -12.15 -11.40 -10.11
C TRP A 875 -11.07 -10.46 -9.54
N GLU A 876 -10.34 -10.92 -8.52
CA GLU A 876 -9.32 -10.11 -7.83
C GLU A 876 -8.16 -9.73 -8.75
N ARG A 877 -7.85 -10.57 -9.75
CA ARG A 877 -6.85 -10.23 -10.78
C ARG A 877 -7.32 -9.09 -11.69
N GLY A 878 -8.61 -9.06 -12.02
CA GLY A 878 -9.25 -7.92 -12.70
C GLY A 878 -9.21 -6.65 -11.84
N THR A 879 -9.65 -6.73 -10.57
CA THR A 879 -9.60 -5.61 -9.61
C THR A 879 -8.21 -4.97 -9.59
N ARG A 880 -7.15 -5.79 -9.48
CA ARG A 880 -5.75 -5.33 -9.45
C ARG A 880 -5.34 -4.56 -10.70
N TYR A 881 -5.69 -5.04 -11.89
CA TYR A 881 -5.41 -4.33 -13.15
C TYR A 881 -6.08 -2.95 -13.15
N SER A 882 -7.40 -2.89 -12.95
CA SER A 882 -8.11 -1.60 -12.93
C SER A 882 -7.63 -0.66 -11.83
N LYS A 883 -7.23 -1.18 -10.67
CA LYS A 883 -6.72 -0.41 -9.54
C LYS A 883 -5.33 0.15 -9.82
N ASN A 884 -4.47 -0.64 -10.48
CA ASN A 884 -3.15 -0.22 -10.91
C ASN A 884 -3.25 0.88 -11.97
N ILE A 885 -4.08 0.67 -13.00
CA ILE A 885 -4.34 1.64 -14.07
C ILE A 885 -4.89 2.96 -13.47
N LEU A 886 -5.96 2.91 -12.66
CA LEU A 886 -6.52 4.11 -12.01
C LEU A 886 -5.52 4.83 -11.09
N THR A 887 -4.64 4.10 -10.42
CA THR A 887 -3.57 4.71 -9.62
C THR A 887 -2.59 5.44 -10.54
N ASN A 888 -2.02 4.73 -11.50
CA ASN A 888 -0.91 5.24 -12.31
C ASN A 888 -1.36 6.35 -13.29
N LEU A 889 -2.58 6.29 -13.85
CA LEU A 889 -3.17 7.39 -14.63
C LEU A 889 -3.45 8.65 -13.78
N ASN A 890 -3.67 8.52 -12.47
CA ASN A 890 -3.76 9.67 -11.56
C ASN A 890 -2.38 10.26 -11.19
N HIS A 891 -1.28 9.56 -11.55
CA HIS A 891 0.12 9.91 -11.29
C HIS A 891 0.92 10.02 -12.61
N PHE A 892 0.39 10.82 -13.55
CA PHE A 892 1.03 11.26 -14.80
C PHE A 892 1.42 10.18 -15.83
N VAL A 893 1.04 8.91 -15.63
CA VAL A 893 1.26 7.86 -16.64
C VAL A 893 0.33 8.05 -17.84
N THR A 894 0.90 7.96 -19.04
CA THR A 894 0.24 8.23 -20.33
C THR A 894 -0.41 6.98 -20.96
N GLY A 895 -0.01 5.78 -20.55
CA GLY A 895 -0.56 4.54 -21.10
C GLY A 895 -0.16 3.31 -20.30
N TRP A 896 -0.80 2.17 -20.60
CA TRP A 896 -0.61 0.93 -19.84
C TRP A 896 -0.71 -0.29 -20.75
N ILE A 897 0.33 -1.12 -20.75
CA ILE A 897 0.47 -2.29 -21.61
C ILE A 897 0.50 -3.57 -20.74
N ASP A 898 -0.44 -4.46 -21.01
CA ASP A 898 -0.49 -5.82 -20.44
C ASP A 898 0.67 -6.69 -20.96
N TRP A 899 0.92 -7.82 -20.31
CA TRP A 899 1.89 -8.78 -20.82
C TRP A 899 1.32 -9.66 -21.95
N ASN A 900 1.59 -10.96 -21.95
CA ASN A 900 1.18 -11.87 -23.02
C ASN A 900 -0.31 -11.72 -23.39
N LEU A 901 -0.60 -11.29 -24.63
CA LEU A 901 -1.97 -11.16 -25.17
C LEU A 901 -2.79 -12.45 -25.10
N ALA A 902 -2.13 -13.62 -25.05
CA ALA A 902 -2.75 -14.90 -24.77
C ALA A 902 -1.73 -15.85 -24.13
N LEU A 903 -2.19 -16.80 -23.32
CA LEU A 903 -1.39 -17.93 -22.81
C LEU A 903 -2.20 -19.23 -22.86
N ASP A 904 -1.54 -20.37 -22.69
CA ASP A 904 -2.19 -21.67 -22.51
C ASP A 904 -2.84 -21.81 -21.11
N MET A 905 -3.38 -22.99 -20.80
CA MET A 905 -4.05 -23.31 -19.54
C MET A 905 -3.09 -23.34 -18.33
N GLU A 906 -1.80 -23.47 -18.59
CA GLU A 906 -0.72 -23.62 -17.61
C GLU A 906 -0.04 -22.27 -17.29
N GLY A 907 -0.04 -21.35 -18.26
CA GLY A 907 0.51 -19.99 -18.16
C GLY A 907 1.73 -19.73 -19.04
N GLY A 908 1.84 -20.46 -20.16
CA GLY A 908 2.99 -20.48 -21.05
C GLY A 908 2.63 -20.54 -22.55
N PRO A 909 3.52 -21.08 -23.40
CA PRO A 909 4.82 -21.65 -23.04
C PRO A 909 5.79 -20.60 -22.46
N ASN A 910 6.79 -21.05 -21.71
CA ASN A 910 7.91 -20.22 -21.22
C ASN A 910 9.11 -21.14 -21.02
N TRP A 911 10.26 -20.84 -21.63
CA TRP A 911 11.39 -21.79 -21.68
C TRP A 911 12.26 -21.79 -20.42
N VAL A 912 11.97 -20.93 -19.44
CA VAL A 912 12.60 -20.88 -18.10
C VAL A 912 11.58 -21.08 -16.97
N ASP A 913 10.45 -21.73 -17.26
CA ASP A 913 9.33 -22.02 -16.34
C ASP A 913 8.72 -20.80 -15.60
N ASN A 914 8.95 -19.58 -16.10
CA ASN A 914 8.46 -18.33 -15.52
C ASN A 914 6.99 -18.05 -15.90
N LEU A 915 6.11 -19.04 -15.75
CA LEU A 915 4.70 -19.01 -16.15
C LEU A 915 3.89 -17.94 -15.40
N VAL A 916 2.85 -17.37 -16.02
CA VAL A 916 2.00 -16.27 -15.47
C VAL A 916 0.52 -16.40 -15.88
N ASP A 917 -0.33 -15.42 -15.57
CA ASP A 917 -1.72 -15.33 -16.08
C ASP A 917 -1.78 -14.34 -17.27
N SER A 918 -2.80 -14.47 -18.12
CA SER A 918 -3.08 -13.56 -19.25
C SER A 918 -4.58 -13.23 -19.28
N PRO A 919 -5.02 -12.06 -19.79
CA PRO A 919 -6.44 -11.75 -19.92
C PRO A 919 -7.21 -12.68 -20.87
N ILE A 920 -6.53 -13.41 -21.77
CA ILE A 920 -7.12 -14.51 -22.55
C ILE A 920 -6.31 -15.80 -22.36
N ILE A 921 -7.01 -16.86 -21.97
CA ILE A 921 -6.45 -18.21 -21.81
C ILE A 921 -6.98 -19.11 -22.92
N VAL A 922 -6.10 -19.79 -23.65
CA VAL A 922 -6.42 -20.63 -24.80
C VAL A 922 -6.46 -22.10 -24.40
N ASN A 923 -7.48 -22.82 -24.88
CA ASN A 923 -7.64 -24.26 -24.74
C ASN A 923 -7.76 -24.89 -26.14
N PRO A 924 -6.63 -25.20 -26.81
CA PRO A 924 -6.63 -25.63 -28.20
C PRO A 924 -7.27 -27.03 -28.37
N LEU A 925 -7.26 -27.86 -27.32
CA LEU A 925 -7.93 -29.17 -27.30
C LEU A 925 -9.46 -29.09 -27.45
N LYS A 926 -10.04 -27.88 -27.39
CA LYS A 926 -11.48 -27.63 -27.57
C LYS A 926 -11.81 -26.61 -28.65
N ASP A 927 -10.80 -26.00 -29.29
CA ASP A 927 -10.94 -24.76 -30.04
C ASP A 927 -11.66 -23.64 -29.24
N GLU A 928 -11.42 -23.60 -27.93
CA GLU A 928 -11.99 -22.63 -26.99
C GLU A 928 -10.91 -21.64 -26.52
N PHE A 929 -11.32 -20.39 -26.25
CA PHE A 929 -10.55 -19.47 -25.40
C PHE A 929 -11.45 -18.82 -24.35
N TYR A 930 -10.83 -18.39 -23.26
CA TYR A 930 -11.49 -17.91 -22.05
C TYR A 930 -11.08 -16.49 -21.74
N LYS A 931 -12.01 -15.54 -21.92
CA LYS A 931 -11.80 -14.13 -21.57
C LYS A 931 -11.95 -13.98 -20.06
N GLN A 932 -10.82 -13.68 -19.40
CA GLN A 932 -10.69 -13.52 -17.96
C GLN A 932 -11.33 -12.20 -17.48
N PRO A 933 -11.64 -12.04 -16.17
CA PRO A 933 -12.05 -10.74 -15.63
C PRO A 933 -11.07 -9.60 -15.96
N MET A 934 -9.76 -9.89 -16.03
CA MET A 934 -8.72 -8.93 -16.46
C MET A 934 -9.04 -8.26 -17.79
N PHE A 935 -9.53 -9.01 -18.79
CA PHE A 935 -9.89 -8.50 -20.11
C PHE A 935 -10.99 -7.42 -20.01
N TYR A 936 -12.03 -7.69 -19.24
CA TYR A 936 -13.15 -6.74 -19.07
C TYR A 936 -12.76 -5.53 -18.23
N HIS A 937 -11.83 -5.67 -17.28
CA HIS A 937 -11.30 -4.54 -16.52
C HIS A 937 -10.41 -3.65 -17.39
N LEU A 938 -9.58 -4.23 -18.27
CA LEU A 938 -8.83 -3.48 -19.30
C LEU A 938 -9.78 -2.78 -20.30
N GLY A 939 -10.90 -3.40 -20.63
CA GLY A 939 -11.93 -2.86 -21.50
C GLY A 939 -12.58 -1.56 -21.01
N HIS A 940 -12.64 -1.31 -19.70
CA HIS A 940 -13.13 -0.04 -19.14
C HIS A 940 -12.22 1.17 -19.44
N PHE A 941 -10.97 0.93 -19.87
CA PHE A 941 -10.01 1.98 -20.24
C PHE A 941 -9.80 1.99 -21.76
N SER A 942 -9.26 0.89 -22.30
CA SER A 942 -8.91 0.73 -23.73
C SER A 942 -10.02 1.15 -24.69
N LYS A 943 -11.24 0.61 -24.54
CA LYS A 943 -12.34 0.90 -25.45
C LYS A 943 -12.78 2.36 -25.39
N PHE A 944 -12.70 3.00 -24.23
CA PHE A 944 -13.41 4.26 -23.99
C PHE A 944 -12.51 5.50 -23.88
N ILE A 945 -11.22 5.31 -23.63
CA ILE A 945 -10.19 6.36 -23.54
C ILE A 945 -9.25 6.20 -24.75
N PRO A 946 -9.65 6.64 -25.96
CA PRO A 946 -8.81 6.61 -27.16
C PRO A 946 -7.57 7.50 -27.01
N GLU A 947 -6.59 7.28 -27.87
CA GLU A 947 -5.38 8.09 -27.97
C GLU A 947 -5.71 9.59 -28.14
N GLY A 948 -4.95 10.45 -27.46
CA GLY A 948 -5.18 11.90 -27.44
C GLY A 948 -6.20 12.38 -26.39
N SER A 949 -6.90 11.47 -25.69
CA SER A 949 -7.72 11.84 -24.53
C SER A 949 -6.85 12.50 -23.45
N VAL A 950 -7.36 13.54 -22.78
CA VAL A 950 -6.65 14.24 -21.70
C VAL A 950 -7.22 13.81 -20.35
N ARG A 951 -6.37 13.47 -19.37
CA ARG A 951 -6.83 13.27 -17.98
C ARG A 951 -7.14 14.62 -17.35
N VAL A 952 -8.30 14.75 -16.71
CA VAL A 952 -8.82 16.03 -16.19
C VAL A 952 -9.05 16.04 -14.67
N GLY A 953 -9.45 17.20 -14.14
CA GLY A 953 -9.81 17.39 -12.73
C GLY A 953 -11.03 16.58 -12.33
N PHE A 954 -10.88 15.80 -11.25
CA PHE A 954 -11.95 14.99 -10.66
C PHE A 954 -11.76 14.92 -9.14
N THR A 955 -12.41 15.82 -8.40
CA THR A 955 -12.26 15.95 -6.94
C THR A 955 -13.50 15.42 -6.21
N SER A 956 -13.37 15.06 -4.92
CA SER A 956 -14.41 14.29 -4.21
C SER A 956 -14.69 14.80 -2.81
N ARG A 957 -15.90 15.31 -2.56
CA ARG A 957 -16.31 15.76 -1.23
C ARG A 957 -16.74 14.55 -0.36
N CYS A 958 -15.76 13.79 0.09
CA CYS A 958 -15.95 12.67 1.01
C CYS A 958 -16.04 13.16 2.46
N LEU A 959 -17.06 12.71 3.20
CA LEU A 959 -17.29 13.05 4.61
C LEU A 959 -16.45 12.21 5.60
N PHE A 960 -15.61 11.30 5.09
CA PHE A 960 -14.76 10.38 5.87
C PHE A 960 -13.44 10.15 5.13
N ASP A 961 -12.39 9.78 5.87
CA ASP A 961 -10.98 9.64 5.42
C ASP A 961 -10.67 8.59 4.35
N SER A 962 -11.68 7.98 3.73
CA SER A 962 -11.50 7.13 2.57
C SER A 962 -12.67 7.19 1.61
N CYS A 963 -12.48 7.91 0.50
CA CYS A 963 -13.20 7.61 -0.73
C CYS A 963 -12.81 6.19 -1.18
N HIS A 964 -13.63 5.20 -0.81
CA HIS A 964 -13.34 3.79 -1.10
C HIS A 964 -13.30 3.54 -2.62
N LEU A 965 -14.19 4.19 -3.38
CA LEU A 965 -14.17 4.16 -4.84
C LEU A 965 -12.85 4.72 -5.38
N LYS A 966 -12.25 4.02 -6.36
CA LYS A 966 -11.10 4.52 -7.13
C LYS A 966 -11.62 5.05 -8.45
N THR A 967 -11.19 6.27 -8.80
CA THR A 967 -11.78 7.04 -9.89
C THR A 967 -10.72 7.79 -10.66
N SER A 968 -10.97 8.01 -11.95
CA SER A 968 -10.24 8.96 -12.78
C SER A 968 -11.15 9.41 -13.92
N ALA A 969 -10.92 10.61 -14.43
CA ALA A 969 -11.76 11.25 -15.42
C ALA A 969 -10.95 11.86 -16.55
N PHE A 970 -11.52 11.87 -17.74
CA PHE A 970 -10.87 12.23 -18.98
C PHE A 970 -11.81 13.07 -19.85
N LEU A 971 -11.24 13.85 -20.76
CA LEU A 971 -11.91 14.49 -21.88
C LEU A 971 -11.32 13.90 -23.16
N ARG A 972 -12.17 13.40 -24.06
CA ARG A 972 -11.75 12.82 -25.33
C ARG A 972 -11.50 13.89 -26.41
N PRO A 973 -10.78 13.57 -27.50
CA PRO A 973 -10.62 14.47 -28.64
C PRO A 973 -11.94 14.84 -29.35
N ASP A 974 -12.99 14.06 -29.15
CA ASP A 974 -14.36 14.29 -29.66
C ASP A 974 -15.27 15.01 -28.64
N GLY A 975 -14.69 15.62 -27.60
CA GLY A 975 -15.40 16.38 -26.57
C GLY A 975 -16.17 15.53 -25.55
N ILE A 976 -16.18 14.20 -25.67
CA ILE A 976 -16.90 13.33 -24.73
C ILE A 976 -16.17 13.30 -23.37
N GLY A 977 -16.92 13.58 -22.30
CA GLY A 977 -16.46 13.38 -20.93
C GLY A 977 -16.55 11.91 -20.53
N VAL A 978 -15.47 11.37 -19.96
CA VAL A 978 -15.31 9.94 -19.61
C VAL A 978 -14.94 9.82 -18.13
N VAL A 979 -15.65 9.01 -17.36
CA VAL A 979 -15.35 8.78 -15.94
C VAL A 979 -15.35 7.29 -15.60
N VAL A 980 -14.20 6.74 -15.22
CA VAL A 980 -14.05 5.35 -14.77
C VAL A 980 -14.15 5.28 -13.24
N VAL A 981 -14.97 4.37 -12.72
CA VAL A 981 -15.23 4.15 -11.29
C VAL A 981 -15.08 2.68 -10.93
N LEU A 982 -14.11 2.36 -10.07
CA LEU A 982 -13.91 1.03 -9.48
C LEU A 982 -14.36 1.04 -8.01
N ASN A 983 -15.31 0.16 -7.68
CA ASN A 983 -15.61 -0.22 -6.31
C ASN A 983 -14.85 -1.52 -5.97
N ASP A 984 -13.73 -1.42 -5.24
CA ASP A 984 -13.04 -2.58 -4.66
C ASP A 984 -13.48 -2.91 -3.23
N TRP A 985 -14.49 -2.19 -2.72
CA TRP A 985 -15.09 -2.40 -1.40
C TRP A 985 -16.24 -3.40 -1.42
N PHE A 986 -16.63 -3.87 -0.22
CA PHE A 986 -17.65 -4.90 -0.01
C PHE A 986 -19.06 -4.37 0.26
N PHE A 987 -19.32 -3.09 -0.05
CA PHE A 987 -20.64 -2.46 0.06
C PHE A 987 -20.97 -1.64 -1.18
N ASN A 988 -22.27 -1.48 -1.42
CA ASN A 988 -22.83 -0.60 -2.43
C ASN A 988 -22.62 0.86 -2.01
N ILE A 989 -21.85 1.63 -2.78
CA ILE A 989 -21.57 3.05 -2.51
C ILE A 989 -22.38 3.91 -3.49
N PRO A 990 -23.38 4.68 -3.03
CA PRO A 990 -24.02 5.68 -3.86
C PRO A 990 -23.08 6.87 -4.05
N PHE A 991 -23.02 7.38 -5.27
CA PHE A 991 -22.30 8.62 -5.59
C PHE A 991 -23.06 9.41 -6.66
N THR A 992 -22.65 10.67 -6.83
CA THR A 992 -23.13 11.58 -7.86
C THR A 992 -21.92 12.24 -8.51
N ILE A 993 -21.94 12.33 -9.83
CA ILE A 993 -21.02 13.19 -10.58
C ILE A 993 -21.72 14.52 -10.83
N TRP A 994 -20.98 15.60 -10.69
CA TRP A 994 -21.34 16.98 -10.96
C TRP A 994 -20.32 17.54 -11.95
N ASP A 995 -20.75 18.42 -12.85
CA ASP A 995 -19.90 19.07 -13.85
C ASP A 995 -20.06 20.58 -13.69
N ASP A 996 -19.00 21.30 -13.36
CA ASP A 996 -19.10 22.76 -13.11
C ASP A 996 -19.32 23.59 -14.39
N GLN A 997 -19.17 23.02 -15.59
CA GLN A 997 -19.41 23.75 -16.85
C GLN A 997 -20.89 23.75 -17.29
N GLN A 998 -21.77 22.95 -16.66
CA GLN A 998 -23.23 23.03 -16.84
C GLN A 998 -23.91 23.11 -15.47
N GLN A 999 -24.87 24.02 -15.28
CA GLN A 999 -25.60 24.17 -14.00
C GLN A 999 -26.64 23.04 -13.73
N LEU A 1000 -26.28 21.79 -14.03
CA LEU A 1000 -27.11 20.59 -14.10
C LEU A 1000 -26.41 19.45 -13.32
N SER A 1001 -27.08 18.32 -13.08
CA SER A 1001 -26.95 17.59 -11.81
C SER A 1001 -27.26 16.09 -11.87
N LYS A 1002 -26.99 15.41 -10.74
CA LYS A 1002 -27.62 14.15 -10.31
C LYS A 1002 -27.68 13.01 -11.34
N LEU A 1003 -26.71 12.10 -11.23
CA LEU A 1003 -26.92 10.69 -11.55
C LEU A 1003 -27.49 9.95 -10.32
N TRP A 1004 -28.59 9.22 -10.50
CA TRP A 1004 -28.97 8.10 -9.62
C TRP A 1004 -28.43 6.79 -10.19
N ASN A 1005 -27.49 6.15 -9.50
CA ASN A 1005 -27.14 4.76 -9.75
C ASN A 1005 -26.74 4.06 -8.44
N LYS A 1006 -27.38 2.92 -8.14
CA LYS A 1006 -26.83 1.96 -7.17
C LYS A 1006 -25.71 1.20 -7.86
N VAL A 1007 -24.48 1.36 -7.40
CA VAL A 1007 -23.38 0.41 -7.67
C VAL A 1007 -23.51 -0.75 -6.70
N PHE A 1008 -23.30 -1.97 -7.18
CA PHE A 1008 -23.40 -3.22 -6.41
C PHE A 1008 -22.02 -3.66 -5.85
N ASP A 1009 -21.98 -4.76 -5.10
CA ASP A 1009 -20.73 -5.31 -4.54
C ASP A 1009 -19.71 -5.57 -5.66
N ARG A 1010 -18.46 -5.10 -5.47
CA ARG A 1010 -17.32 -5.33 -6.36
C ARG A 1010 -17.66 -5.14 -7.85
N GLN A 1011 -18.01 -3.91 -8.23
CA GLN A 1011 -18.24 -3.48 -9.61
C GLN A 1011 -17.16 -2.51 -10.09
N ILE A 1012 -16.84 -2.58 -11.38
CA ILE A 1012 -16.26 -1.47 -12.12
C ILE A 1012 -17.31 -0.96 -13.11
N SER A 1013 -17.45 0.35 -13.22
CA SER A 1013 -18.37 1.01 -14.13
C SER A 1013 -17.76 2.27 -14.73
N LEU A 1014 -18.14 2.55 -15.96
CA LEU A 1014 -17.79 3.75 -16.70
C LEU A 1014 -19.05 4.58 -16.94
N ALA A 1015 -18.94 5.91 -16.91
CA ALA A 1015 -19.94 6.83 -17.47
C ALA A 1015 -19.36 7.66 -18.63
N LEU A 1016 -20.18 7.93 -19.64
CA LEU A 1016 -19.90 8.79 -20.80
C LEU A 1016 -20.97 9.89 -20.91
N GLY A 1017 -20.57 11.13 -21.19
CA GLY A 1017 -21.47 12.28 -21.41
C GLY A 1017 -21.00 13.20 -22.54
N GLY A 1018 -21.94 13.73 -23.33
CA GLY A 1018 -21.64 14.59 -24.49
C GLY A 1018 -21.60 16.08 -24.17
N TYR A 1019 -20.63 16.79 -24.74
CA TYR A 1019 -20.50 18.24 -24.72
C TYR A 1019 -21.14 18.89 -25.97
N ALA A 1020 -21.23 20.23 -25.96
CA ALA A 1020 -21.58 21.04 -27.13
C ALA A 1020 -20.47 22.08 -27.36
N ASP A 1021 -20.10 22.32 -28.61
CA ASP A 1021 -19.09 23.30 -29.00
C ASP A 1021 -19.51 24.73 -28.66
N THR A 1022 -18.53 25.57 -28.29
CA THR A 1022 -18.68 27.03 -28.08
C THR A 1022 -17.53 27.80 -28.71
#